data_AF-A0A358Y202-F1
#
_entry.id   AF-A0A358Y202-F1
#
_cell.length_a   1.000
_cell.length_b   1.000
_cell.length_c   1.000
_cell.angle_alpha   90.00
_cell.angle_beta   90.00
_cell.angle_gamma   90.00
#
_symmetry.space_group_name_H-M   'P 1'
#
loop_
_entity.id
_entity.type
_entity.pdbx_description
1 polymer ?
#
loop_
_entity_poly.entity_id
_entity_poly.type
_entity_poly.pdbx_seq_one_letter_code
_entity_poly.pdbx_strand_id
1 'polypeptide(L)'
;MYPVSTVGRNADLSINWSRTGGGIVRAMNCQFTNNYRSFEFMKYLPVNIQGNPTNDLGGISNCTFTTDNNFGDGGSFINPYAQITMWNTRNISILGNKFENLRLNVSEIDRGIGIVAIDAAFTINPGCNTPIISASGCLLVNQIKNEFHNLYTGISTSGVNGASFTVDNALFTNNLYGIRIEGAQFGEIIRSTFNVPFSAIPGETKYGFGIYATAASAIKIEGNVFYGLYNTTGRSIGVFMNNSDVGGGGVSNYRNDYLNLSIGTQVAGSNTTLEIDCNRFYKQTSVSFADIHMANGVLAVQGDCGIGLQYVPATLPQANEFYGICNNTSFNQLRNTSSTSFEYNSYPQADVGFDTSCINGIILGVPCENTPIYIRGEACPSTITTIGSSVDKLVKIEEDKSQITFLQNKVDGGNSLEIQQLIANSIDANNLKSQLDSIEPYLSQQNQLAVINKNMPSVIKKQILEDNAAFKPEVCNGIVNSTMSNAVKNQLMAIACGESPLDRLDKLIHHYENELRLASNDLLKVYLDSNYLDSVSFALTERLSIEEKKLMVPILIQMDQSSAQNYLSEILTYISTIQASKLEEANELQAFYDFYSLLLPISNSAGGFFSLTPSELQEIKNTVDQRNSMSGYASSIIHFINKNHPYVDAYDFDGTKIITQPIQQEKWVPLPEESVSMSVYPNPSTGVFDLIISESTAVINSILVFNLEGRLLYESQSATSSVTIDLSDLDHGIYLLKIKTLIDETEIRLTERIIVSK
;
A
#
# COMPACT_ATOMS: atom_id res chain seq x y z
N MET A 1 -26.19 20.35 -11.42
CA MET A 1 -24.89 20.89 -11.89
C MET A 1 -24.41 19.93 -12.98
N TYR A 2 -24.06 20.40 -14.18
CA TYR A 2 -23.65 19.51 -15.29
C TYR A 2 -22.17 19.12 -15.16
N PRO A 3 -21.79 17.88 -15.50
CA PRO A 3 -20.39 17.50 -15.53
C PRO A 3 -19.70 18.24 -16.68
N VAL A 4 -18.68 19.05 -16.36
CA VAL A 4 -17.80 19.63 -17.36
C VAL A 4 -16.70 18.62 -17.63
N SER A 5 -16.63 18.11 -18.87
CA SER A 5 -15.57 17.18 -19.29
C SER A 5 -14.70 17.80 -20.37
N THR A 6 -13.38 17.64 -20.20
CA THR A 6 -12.36 17.99 -21.20
C THR A 6 -11.93 16.77 -22.03
N VAL A 7 -12.50 15.59 -21.75
CA VAL A 7 -12.16 14.35 -22.44
C VAL A 7 -12.60 14.43 -23.90
N GLY A 8 -11.64 14.26 -24.79
CA GLY A 8 -11.87 14.11 -26.22
C GLY A 8 -12.64 12.83 -26.53
N ARG A 9 -13.49 12.90 -27.55
CA ARG A 9 -14.31 11.79 -28.03
C ARG A 9 -13.88 11.42 -29.46
N ASN A 10 -13.92 10.13 -29.78
CA ASN A 10 -13.79 9.66 -31.15
C ASN A 10 -15.08 9.94 -31.93
N ALA A 11 -15.09 9.69 -33.25
CA ALA A 11 -16.27 9.92 -34.09
C ALA A 11 -17.47 9.04 -33.69
N ASP A 12 -17.21 7.88 -33.09
CA ASP A 12 -18.20 6.96 -32.51
C ASP A 12 -18.58 7.31 -31.06
N LEU A 13 -18.15 8.48 -30.55
CA LEU A 13 -18.40 8.96 -29.19
C LEU A 13 -17.75 8.11 -28.08
N SER A 14 -16.95 7.10 -28.42
CA SER A 14 -16.07 6.43 -27.47
C SER A 14 -15.03 7.43 -26.93
N ILE A 15 -14.48 7.13 -25.75
CA ILE A 15 -13.41 7.95 -25.16
C ILE A 15 -12.21 7.91 -26.11
N ASN A 16 -11.74 9.07 -26.54
CA ASN A 16 -10.46 9.16 -27.20
C ASN A 16 -9.36 9.10 -26.13
N TRP A 17 -8.85 7.90 -25.86
CA TRP A 17 -7.82 7.67 -24.85
C TRP A 17 -6.49 8.41 -25.11
N SER A 18 -6.26 8.92 -26.33
CA SER A 18 -5.14 9.82 -26.63
C SER A 18 -5.40 11.28 -26.24
N ARG A 19 -6.64 11.61 -25.87
CA ARG A 19 -7.11 12.95 -25.52
C ARG A 19 -8.01 12.90 -24.29
N THR A 20 -7.54 12.35 -23.18
CA THR A 20 -8.26 12.28 -21.89
C THR A 20 -8.52 13.64 -21.22
N GLY A 21 -8.15 14.75 -21.86
CA GLY A 21 -8.51 16.09 -21.40
C GLY A 21 -7.61 16.59 -20.27
N GLY A 22 -6.34 16.86 -20.58
CA GLY A 22 -5.43 17.52 -19.66
C GLY A 22 -5.81 18.97 -19.40
N GLY A 23 -6.02 19.32 -18.13
CA GLY A 23 -6.36 20.68 -17.71
C GLY A 23 -6.12 20.88 -16.21
N ILE A 24 -5.93 22.14 -15.81
CA ILE A 24 -5.72 22.50 -14.41
C ILE A 24 -7.09 22.73 -13.76
N VAL A 25 -7.55 21.78 -12.95
CA VAL A 25 -8.78 21.95 -12.16
C VAL A 25 -8.43 22.45 -10.77
N ARG A 26 -8.98 23.62 -10.38
CA ARG A 26 -8.84 24.18 -9.03
C ARG A 26 -10.18 24.53 -8.43
N ALA A 27 -10.39 24.09 -7.19
CA ALA A 27 -11.54 24.51 -6.38
C ALA A 27 -11.05 25.00 -5.01
N MET A 28 -11.56 26.15 -4.57
CA MET A 28 -11.21 26.74 -3.28
C MET A 28 -12.43 27.37 -2.63
N ASN A 29 -12.67 27.09 -1.35
CA ASN A 29 -13.81 27.64 -0.59
C ASN A 29 -15.18 27.33 -1.24
N CYS A 30 -15.34 26.13 -1.79
CA CYS A 30 -16.57 25.72 -2.49
C CYS A 30 -17.37 24.69 -1.69
N GLN A 31 -18.66 24.56 -1.99
CA GLN A 31 -19.52 23.50 -1.47
C GLN A 31 -20.08 22.67 -2.62
N PHE A 32 -20.02 21.35 -2.47
CA PHE A 32 -20.50 20.36 -3.42
C PHE A 32 -21.50 19.45 -2.71
N THR A 33 -22.78 19.58 -3.04
CA THR A 33 -23.86 18.88 -2.32
C THR A 33 -24.58 17.92 -3.24
N ASN A 34 -24.80 16.69 -2.76
CA ASN A 34 -25.57 15.63 -3.41
C ASN A 34 -25.11 15.27 -4.83
N ASN A 35 -23.81 15.36 -5.08
CA ASN A 35 -23.22 14.88 -6.32
C ASN A 35 -22.91 13.37 -6.22
N TYR A 36 -23.23 12.61 -7.27
CA TYR A 36 -22.81 11.21 -7.40
C TYR A 36 -21.28 11.08 -7.46
N ARG A 37 -20.65 12.03 -8.16
CA ARG A 37 -19.21 12.30 -8.22
C ARG A 37 -18.99 13.79 -8.43
N SER A 38 -18.12 14.42 -7.65
CA SER A 38 -17.87 15.87 -7.75
C SER A 38 -16.70 16.21 -8.68
N PHE A 39 -15.61 15.46 -8.62
CA PHE A 39 -14.42 15.64 -9.46
C PHE A 39 -13.94 14.31 -10.04
N GLU A 40 -13.52 14.35 -11.31
CA GLU A 40 -12.87 13.24 -12.01
C GLU A 40 -11.60 13.75 -12.67
N PHE A 41 -10.45 13.38 -12.11
CA PHE A 41 -9.13 13.62 -12.68
C PHE A 41 -8.73 12.38 -13.50
N MET A 42 -8.73 12.53 -14.82
CA MET A 42 -8.30 11.49 -15.75
C MET A 42 -6.79 11.56 -16.00
N LYS A 43 -6.22 10.47 -16.56
CA LYS A 43 -4.79 10.36 -16.88
C LYS A 43 -4.30 11.62 -17.61
N TYR A 44 -3.30 12.28 -17.02
CA TYR A 44 -2.65 13.44 -17.61
C TYR A 44 -1.20 13.51 -17.16
N LEU A 45 -0.30 13.72 -18.12
CA LEU A 45 1.14 13.84 -17.89
C LEU A 45 1.58 15.24 -18.36
N PRO A 46 1.63 16.24 -17.46
CA PRO A 46 2.14 17.55 -17.84
C PRO A 46 3.65 17.48 -18.05
N VAL A 47 4.17 18.19 -19.05
CA VAL A 47 5.60 18.28 -19.37
C VAL A 47 6.07 19.73 -19.37
N ASN A 48 7.33 19.95 -18.98
CA ASN A 48 7.97 21.27 -19.10
C ASN A 48 8.36 21.57 -20.57
N ILE A 49 8.98 22.74 -20.79
CA ILE A 49 9.40 23.17 -22.15
C ILE A 49 10.47 22.27 -22.77
N GLN A 50 11.19 21.48 -21.96
CA GLN A 50 12.17 20.49 -22.41
C GLN A 50 11.54 19.12 -22.69
N GLY A 51 10.23 18.94 -22.45
CA GLY A 51 9.53 17.67 -22.60
C GLY A 51 9.63 16.75 -21.38
N ASN A 52 10.23 17.19 -20.28
CA ASN A 52 10.34 16.38 -19.07
C ASN A 52 9.02 16.41 -18.28
N PRO A 53 8.59 15.26 -17.70
CA PRO A 53 7.44 15.20 -16.82
C PRO A 53 7.47 16.22 -15.67
N THR A 54 6.30 16.73 -15.29
CA THR A 54 6.08 17.66 -14.18
C THR A 54 4.88 17.24 -13.33
N ASN A 55 4.64 17.93 -12.21
CA ASN A 55 3.46 17.73 -11.38
C ASN A 55 2.23 18.42 -11.98
N ASP A 56 1.06 17.84 -11.74
CA ASP A 56 -0.21 18.48 -11.99
C ASP A 56 -0.36 19.72 -11.13
N LEU A 57 -0.90 20.78 -11.73
CA LEU A 57 -1.22 22.03 -11.02
C LEU A 57 -2.65 22.01 -10.44
N GLY A 58 -3.35 20.88 -10.58
CA GLY A 58 -4.71 20.67 -10.08
C GLY A 58 -4.75 20.51 -8.57
N GLY A 59 -5.84 20.96 -7.95
CA GLY A 59 -6.01 20.82 -6.51
C GLY A 59 -7.32 21.36 -5.96
N ILE A 60 -7.69 20.88 -4.78
CA ILE A 60 -8.95 21.17 -4.11
C ILE A 60 -8.64 21.59 -2.68
N SER A 61 -9.11 22.76 -2.26
CA SER A 61 -8.74 23.34 -0.96
C SER A 61 -9.91 24.00 -0.24
N ASN A 62 -10.02 23.75 1.06
CA ASN A 62 -11.05 24.33 1.93
C ASN A 62 -12.48 24.19 1.35
N CYS A 63 -12.76 23.07 0.69
CA CYS A 63 -14.08 22.75 0.15
C CYS A 63 -14.85 21.80 1.08
N THR A 64 -16.17 21.82 0.97
CA THR A 64 -17.05 20.87 1.66
C THR A 64 -17.83 20.03 0.66
N PHE A 65 -17.79 18.72 0.83
CA PHE A 65 -18.54 17.73 0.06
C PHE A 65 -19.57 17.07 0.97
N THR A 66 -20.85 17.23 0.66
CA THR A 66 -21.94 16.77 1.51
C THR A 66 -22.92 15.90 0.73
N THR A 67 -23.20 14.71 1.22
CA THR A 67 -24.36 13.92 0.80
C THR A 67 -25.41 13.95 1.92
N ASP A 68 -26.63 14.37 1.64
CA ASP A 68 -27.72 14.42 2.60
C ASP A 68 -28.94 13.57 2.17
N ASN A 69 -30.03 13.64 2.94
CA ASN A 69 -31.24 12.85 2.69
C ASN A 69 -31.98 13.24 1.39
N ASN A 70 -31.58 14.31 0.71
CA ASN A 70 -32.10 14.70 -0.59
C ASN A 70 -31.29 14.11 -1.76
N PHE A 71 -30.29 13.25 -1.49
CA PHE A 71 -29.57 12.55 -2.54
C PHE A 71 -30.47 11.58 -3.30
N GLY A 72 -30.45 11.66 -4.63
CA GLY A 72 -31.33 10.88 -5.52
C GLY A 72 -32.57 11.66 -5.96
N ASP A 73 -33.43 11.02 -6.74
CA ASP A 73 -34.64 11.60 -7.33
C ASP A 73 -35.93 11.27 -6.54
N GLY A 74 -35.80 10.71 -5.34
CA GLY A 74 -36.93 10.30 -4.51
C GLY A 74 -37.62 8.99 -4.92
N GLY A 75 -37.03 8.21 -5.84
CA GLY A 75 -37.59 6.91 -6.26
C GLY A 75 -36.58 5.82 -6.62
N SER A 76 -35.34 6.18 -6.97
CA SER A 76 -34.30 5.23 -7.38
C SER A 76 -33.21 5.11 -6.30
N PHE A 77 -32.95 3.90 -5.78
CA PHE A 77 -31.87 3.62 -4.82
C PHE A 77 -30.48 3.74 -5.50
N ILE A 78 -30.06 4.97 -5.80
CA ILE A 78 -28.68 5.24 -6.22
C ILE A 78 -27.90 5.64 -4.97
N ASN A 79 -26.79 4.95 -4.74
CA ASN A 79 -25.83 5.30 -3.69
C ASN A 79 -24.75 6.24 -4.27
N PRO A 80 -24.24 7.22 -3.50
CA PRO A 80 -23.13 8.05 -3.94
C PRO A 80 -21.90 7.18 -4.21
N TYR A 81 -21.14 7.49 -5.27
CA TYR A 81 -19.91 6.76 -5.59
C TYR A 81 -18.72 7.33 -4.81
N ALA A 82 -18.02 8.31 -5.39
CA ALA A 82 -16.83 8.93 -4.80
C ALA A 82 -16.85 10.43 -5.09
N GLN A 83 -16.50 11.27 -4.11
CA GLN A 83 -16.50 12.72 -4.35
C GLN A 83 -15.37 13.15 -5.28
N ILE A 84 -14.18 12.56 -5.13
CA ILE A 84 -13.03 12.80 -6.01
C ILE A 84 -12.54 11.46 -6.53
N THR A 85 -12.37 11.35 -7.84
CA THR A 85 -11.71 10.20 -8.47
C THR A 85 -10.45 10.65 -9.21
N MET A 86 -9.38 9.88 -9.10
CA MET A 86 -8.10 10.15 -9.78
C MET A 86 -7.61 8.89 -10.46
N TRP A 87 -7.20 9.02 -11.72
CA TRP A 87 -6.56 7.92 -12.46
C TRP A 87 -5.29 8.40 -13.13
N ASN A 88 -4.15 7.79 -12.78
CA ASN A 88 -2.85 8.04 -13.41
C ASN A 88 -2.52 9.54 -13.57
N THR A 89 -2.75 10.29 -12.48
CA THR A 89 -2.43 11.71 -12.33
C THR A 89 -1.14 11.87 -11.52
N ARG A 90 -0.51 13.05 -11.56
CA ARG A 90 0.74 13.35 -10.87
C ARG A 90 0.57 14.44 -9.81
N ASN A 91 0.53 14.05 -8.55
CA ASN A 91 0.58 14.93 -7.38
C ASN A 91 -0.60 15.93 -7.28
N ILE A 92 -1.83 15.46 -7.44
CA ILE A 92 -3.02 16.27 -7.16
C ILE A 92 -3.05 16.68 -5.68
N SER A 93 -3.24 17.98 -5.40
CA SER A 93 -3.16 18.51 -4.04
C SER A 93 -4.54 18.70 -3.39
N ILE A 94 -4.74 18.13 -2.20
CA ILE A 94 -5.99 18.17 -1.43
C ILE A 94 -5.73 18.77 -0.05
N LEU A 95 -6.28 19.96 0.23
CA LEU A 95 -5.93 20.77 1.40
C LEU A 95 -7.13 21.19 2.27
N GLY A 96 -7.21 20.73 3.52
CA GLY A 96 -8.19 21.22 4.50
C GLY A 96 -9.66 21.09 4.07
N ASN A 97 -10.01 20.02 3.36
CA ASN A 97 -11.38 19.78 2.88
C ASN A 97 -12.19 18.94 3.87
N LYS A 98 -13.51 19.00 3.76
CA LYS A 98 -14.43 18.17 4.54
C LYS A 98 -15.29 17.31 3.61
N PHE A 99 -15.32 16.01 3.85
CA PHE A 99 -16.17 15.03 3.16
C PHE A 99 -17.12 14.41 4.18
N GLU A 100 -18.41 14.54 3.98
CA GLU A 100 -19.40 14.01 4.92
C GLU A 100 -20.64 13.43 4.25
N ASN A 101 -21.14 12.33 4.82
CA ASN A 101 -22.47 11.82 4.52
C ASN A 101 -23.37 11.98 5.75
N LEU A 102 -24.47 12.71 5.58
CA LEU A 102 -25.46 13.00 6.61
C LEU A 102 -26.63 12.01 6.61
N ARG A 103 -26.66 11.05 5.67
CA ARG A 103 -27.67 9.96 5.59
C ARG A 103 -27.41 8.87 6.64
N LEU A 104 -27.47 9.19 7.92
CA LEU A 104 -27.13 8.23 9.00
C LEU A 104 -28.11 7.05 9.14
N ASN A 105 -29.25 7.11 8.43
CA ASN A 105 -30.27 6.06 8.39
C ASN A 105 -29.96 4.96 7.36
N VAL A 106 -28.92 5.09 6.53
CA VAL A 106 -28.50 4.06 5.58
C VAL A 106 -27.34 3.24 6.15
N SER A 107 -27.19 2.02 5.63
CA SER A 107 -26.06 1.15 5.99
C SER A 107 -24.74 1.85 5.69
N GLU A 108 -23.69 1.53 6.45
CA GLU A 108 -22.36 2.12 6.27
C GLU A 108 -21.83 1.91 4.84
N ILE A 109 -22.20 0.79 4.20
CA ILE A 109 -21.82 0.46 2.82
C ILE A 109 -22.46 1.36 1.76
N ASP A 110 -23.59 1.99 2.08
CA ASP A 110 -24.36 2.83 1.15
C ASP A 110 -23.92 4.30 1.20
N ARG A 111 -22.92 4.63 2.03
CA ARG A 111 -22.55 6.03 2.31
C ARG A 111 -21.54 6.62 1.33
N GLY A 112 -21.06 5.83 0.37
CA GLY A 112 -20.11 6.27 -0.65
C GLY A 112 -18.71 6.58 -0.11
N ILE A 113 -17.86 7.10 -0.99
CA ILE A 113 -16.42 7.26 -0.77
C ILE A 113 -16.02 8.73 -0.84
N GLY A 114 -15.05 9.15 -0.02
CA GLY A 114 -14.47 10.49 -0.12
C GLY A 114 -13.62 10.60 -1.39
N ILE A 115 -12.54 9.84 -1.43
CA ILE A 115 -11.54 9.87 -2.51
C ILE A 115 -11.28 8.45 -3.03
N VAL A 116 -11.27 8.27 -4.35
CA VAL A 116 -10.78 7.06 -5.03
C VAL A 116 -9.60 7.43 -5.91
N ALA A 117 -8.46 6.78 -5.73
CA ALA A 117 -7.25 7.01 -6.49
C ALA A 117 -6.75 5.69 -7.09
N ILE A 118 -6.38 5.71 -8.37
CA ILE A 118 -5.97 4.50 -9.08
C ILE A 118 -4.74 4.80 -9.92
N ASP A 119 -3.62 4.16 -9.61
CA ASP A 119 -2.33 4.42 -10.26
C ASP A 119 -1.94 5.91 -10.24
N ALA A 120 -2.50 6.67 -9.29
CA ALA A 120 -2.50 8.12 -9.25
C ALA A 120 -1.70 8.63 -8.06
N ALA A 121 -0.82 9.59 -8.30
CA ALA A 121 -0.09 10.26 -7.23
C ALA A 121 -0.86 11.48 -6.71
N PHE A 122 -0.95 11.62 -5.38
CA PHE A 122 -1.70 12.71 -4.74
C PHE A 122 -1.23 12.99 -3.31
N THR A 123 -1.50 14.19 -2.82
CA THR A 123 -1.19 14.62 -1.45
C THR A 123 -2.42 15.15 -0.74
N ILE A 124 -2.64 14.68 0.49
CA ILE A 124 -3.69 15.13 1.40
C ILE A 124 -2.97 15.75 2.59
N ASN A 125 -2.74 17.05 2.52
CA ASN A 125 -2.04 17.82 3.54
C ASN A 125 -3.03 18.75 4.25
N PRO A 126 -2.79 19.14 5.51
CA PRO A 126 -3.62 20.14 6.15
C PRO A 126 -3.56 21.46 5.38
N GLY A 127 -4.71 22.14 5.27
CA GLY A 127 -4.77 23.54 4.88
C GLY A 127 -4.21 24.43 5.99
N CYS A 128 -4.12 25.74 5.74
CA CYS A 128 -3.70 26.71 6.74
C CYS A 128 -4.72 27.83 6.88
N ASN A 129 -5.11 28.15 8.12
CA ASN A 129 -6.04 29.25 8.40
C ASN A 129 -5.37 30.64 8.41
N THR A 130 -4.04 30.69 8.27
CA THR A 130 -3.25 31.93 8.26
C THR A 130 -2.36 31.97 7.02
N PRO A 131 -2.06 33.18 6.48
CA PRO A 131 -1.10 33.31 5.39
C PRO A 131 0.28 32.78 5.81
N ILE A 132 0.86 31.89 5.00
CA ILE A 132 2.20 31.36 5.24
C ILE A 132 3.21 32.47 4.90
N ILE A 133 3.68 33.19 5.93
CA ILE A 133 4.63 34.30 5.80
C ILE A 133 6.08 33.92 6.17
N SER A 134 6.36 32.63 6.43
CA SER A 134 7.69 32.17 6.86
C SER A 134 8.08 30.83 6.23
N ALA A 135 9.38 30.57 6.16
CA ALA A 135 9.97 29.31 5.71
C ALA A 135 9.57 28.10 6.58
N SER A 136 9.04 28.34 7.79
CA SER A 136 8.64 27.32 8.78
C SER A 136 7.28 26.64 8.50
N GLY A 137 6.58 26.99 7.42
CA GLY A 137 5.29 26.37 7.07
C GLY A 137 4.13 26.73 8.00
N CYS A 138 3.03 25.97 7.95
CA CYS A 138 1.85 26.18 8.79
C CYS A 138 2.00 25.50 10.15
N LEU A 139 1.98 26.26 11.25
CA LEU A 139 2.03 25.73 12.62
C LEU A 139 0.85 24.77 12.87
N LEU A 140 1.07 23.68 13.62
CA LEU A 140 0.05 22.65 13.92
C LEU A 140 -1.27 23.24 14.45
N VAL A 141 -1.22 24.28 15.28
CA VAL A 141 -2.41 24.94 15.85
C VAL A 141 -3.25 25.70 14.82
N ASN A 142 -2.67 26.02 13.67
CA ASN A 142 -3.27 26.78 12.57
C ASN A 142 -3.64 25.89 11.37
N GLN A 143 -3.35 24.59 11.47
CA GLN A 143 -3.64 23.63 10.42
C GLN A 143 -5.13 23.29 10.39
N ILE A 144 -5.71 23.33 9.19
CA ILE A 144 -7.07 22.88 8.92
C ILE A 144 -6.95 21.47 8.37
N LYS A 145 -7.40 20.47 9.14
CA LYS A 145 -7.30 19.06 8.74
C LYS A 145 -8.20 18.78 7.53
N ASN A 146 -7.83 17.79 6.73
CA ASN A 146 -8.82 17.14 5.89
C ASN A 146 -9.67 16.22 6.77
N GLU A 147 -10.98 16.26 6.61
CA GLU A 147 -11.92 15.52 7.45
C GLU A 147 -12.82 14.61 6.62
N PHE A 148 -12.99 13.37 7.07
CA PHE A 148 -13.80 12.33 6.44
C PHE A 148 -14.78 11.76 7.46
N HIS A 149 -16.09 11.95 7.24
CA HIS A 149 -17.13 11.63 8.23
C HIS A 149 -18.22 10.75 7.65
N ASN A 150 -18.53 9.65 8.34
CA ASN A 150 -19.67 8.78 8.06
C ASN A 150 -19.69 8.18 6.64
N LEU A 151 -18.54 7.81 6.09
CA LEU A 151 -18.42 7.26 4.74
C LEU A 151 -18.29 5.73 4.76
N TYR A 152 -18.57 5.08 3.62
CA TYR A 152 -18.14 3.69 3.43
C TYR A 152 -16.62 3.63 3.49
N THR A 153 -15.94 4.50 2.73
CA THR A 153 -14.49 4.63 2.77
C THR A 153 -14.10 6.10 2.74
N GLY A 154 -13.16 6.52 3.60
CA GLY A 154 -12.60 7.87 3.53
C GLY A 154 -11.77 8.04 2.25
N ILE A 155 -10.70 7.25 2.14
CA ILE A 155 -9.82 7.20 0.96
C ILE A 155 -9.64 5.75 0.53
N SER A 156 -9.85 5.48 -0.75
CA SER A 156 -9.56 4.21 -1.39
C SER A 156 -8.46 4.44 -2.42
N THR A 157 -7.33 3.75 -2.30
CA THR A 157 -6.23 3.84 -3.25
C THR A 157 -5.83 2.46 -3.73
N SER A 158 -5.63 2.34 -5.04
CA SER A 158 -5.15 1.11 -5.66
C SER A 158 -4.15 1.40 -6.77
N GLY A 159 -3.33 0.42 -7.12
CA GLY A 159 -2.40 0.58 -8.23
C GLY A 159 -1.39 -0.54 -8.35
N VAL A 160 -0.63 -0.50 -9.44
CA VAL A 160 0.45 -1.44 -9.78
C VAL A 160 1.66 -0.74 -10.41
N ASN A 161 1.68 0.60 -10.44
CA ASN A 161 2.65 1.41 -11.19
C ASN A 161 3.60 2.26 -10.32
N GLY A 162 3.66 2.01 -9.01
CA GLY A 162 4.51 2.80 -8.12
C GLY A 162 4.08 4.25 -7.87
N ALA A 163 2.81 4.62 -8.11
CA ALA A 163 2.32 5.97 -7.81
C ALA A 163 2.29 6.26 -6.30
N SER A 164 2.97 7.32 -5.88
CA SER A 164 3.11 7.72 -4.48
C SER A 164 1.89 8.48 -3.95
N PHE A 165 1.59 8.34 -2.65
CA PHE A 165 0.59 9.19 -2.01
C PHE A 165 1.00 9.58 -0.59
N THR A 166 0.46 10.69 -0.10
CA THR A 166 0.67 11.14 1.28
C THR A 166 -0.67 11.56 1.89
N VAL A 167 -0.93 11.10 3.12
CA VAL A 167 -2.03 11.52 3.98
C VAL A 167 -1.45 12.01 5.30
N ASP A 168 -1.44 13.32 5.48
CA ASP A 168 -0.86 13.97 6.64
C ASP A 168 -1.89 14.75 7.44
N ASN A 169 -1.90 14.53 8.75
CA ASN A 169 -2.75 15.22 9.72
C ASN A 169 -4.23 15.32 9.30
N ALA A 170 -4.80 14.20 8.85
CA ALA A 170 -6.20 14.07 8.51
C ALA A 170 -7.02 13.52 9.70
N LEU A 171 -8.34 13.70 9.65
CA LEU A 171 -9.29 13.17 10.63
C LEU A 171 -10.30 12.25 9.93
N PHE A 172 -10.36 11.00 10.35
CA PHE A 172 -11.33 10.02 9.90
C PHE A 172 -12.27 9.69 11.06
N THR A 173 -13.57 9.90 10.89
CA THR A 173 -14.55 9.58 11.94
C THR A 173 -15.71 8.77 11.38
N ASN A 174 -15.96 7.62 12.01
CA ASN A 174 -17.10 6.77 11.70
C ASN A 174 -17.16 6.36 10.22
N ASN A 175 -16.00 6.11 9.62
CA ASN A 175 -15.90 5.52 8.29
C ASN A 175 -15.70 4.00 8.45
N LEU A 176 -16.37 3.18 7.64
CA LEU A 176 -16.17 1.73 7.73
C LEU A 176 -14.71 1.36 7.42
N TYR A 177 -14.13 2.02 6.43
CA TYR A 177 -12.68 2.07 6.20
C TYR A 177 -12.22 3.53 6.26
N GLY A 178 -11.29 3.87 7.17
CA GLY A 178 -10.63 5.18 7.13
C GLY A 178 -9.85 5.33 5.82
N ILE A 179 -8.86 4.45 5.63
CA ILE A 179 -8.09 4.32 4.39
C ILE A 179 -8.07 2.85 3.95
N ARG A 180 -8.37 2.60 2.68
CA ARG A 180 -8.29 1.30 2.02
C ARG A 180 -7.20 1.34 0.95
N ILE A 181 -6.26 0.41 1.01
CA ILE A 181 -5.10 0.31 0.12
C ILE A 181 -5.10 -1.08 -0.51
N GLU A 182 -5.15 -1.15 -1.83
CA GLU A 182 -5.14 -2.41 -2.59
C GLU A 182 -4.10 -2.34 -3.71
N GLY A 183 -2.93 -2.95 -3.54
CA GLY A 183 -1.86 -2.92 -4.55
C GLY A 183 -1.00 -1.65 -4.57
N ALA A 184 -1.48 -0.53 -4.02
CA ALA A 184 -0.77 0.75 -4.11
C ALA A 184 0.58 0.74 -3.36
N GLN A 185 1.50 1.61 -3.80
CA GLN A 185 2.88 1.66 -3.30
C GLN A 185 3.28 3.09 -2.87
N PHE A 186 4.38 3.23 -2.13
CA PHE A 186 4.98 4.54 -1.76
C PHE A 186 4.01 5.50 -1.03
N GLY A 187 3.17 4.92 -0.18
CA GLY A 187 2.18 5.64 0.62
C GLY A 187 2.72 6.05 1.97
N GLU A 188 2.53 7.32 2.35
CA GLU A 188 2.80 7.80 3.71
C GLU A 188 1.49 8.20 4.39
N ILE A 189 1.18 7.58 5.52
CA ILE A 189 0.02 7.90 6.35
C ILE A 189 0.53 8.31 7.71
N ILE A 190 0.53 9.61 7.98
CA ILE A 190 1.25 10.19 9.11
C ILE A 190 0.40 11.19 9.88
N ARG A 191 0.62 11.25 11.20
CA ARG A 191 0.04 12.26 12.12
C ARG A 191 -1.48 12.35 12.08
N SER A 192 -2.15 11.34 11.55
CA SER A 192 -3.60 11.36 11.32
C SER A 192 -4.33 10.73 12.50
N THR A 193 -5.61 11.08 12.65
CA THR A 193 -6.47 10.56 13.71
C THR A 193 -7.60 9.74 13.10
N PHE A 194 -7.77 8.52 13.59
CA PHE A 194 -8.79 7.57 13.15
C PHE A 194 -9.72 7.23 14.31
N ASN A 195 -10.96 7.70 14.24
CA ASN A 195 -12.02 7.27 15.14
C ASN A 195 -12.79 6.12 14.46
N VAL A 196 -12.32 4.91 14.71
CA VAL A 196 -12.73 3.67 14.05
C VAL A 196 -14.04 3.15 14.65
N PRO A 197 -15.11 2.97 13.87
CA PRO A 197 -16.36 2.42 14.38
C PRO A 197 -16.21 0.95 14.76
N PHE A 198 -16.96 0.51 15.76
CA PHE A 198 -17.26 -0.90 15.94
C PHE A 198 -18.37 -1.26 14.95
N SER A 199 -18.06 -2.03 13.91
CA SER A 199 -19.02 -2.38 12.87
C SER A 199 -19.26 -3.89 12.83
N ALA A 200 -20.50 -4.28 12.54
CA ALA A 200 -20.88 -5.63 12.17
C ALA A 200 -22.02 -5.57 11.17
N ILE A 201 -21.74 -5.92 9.93
CA ILE A 201 -22.68 -5.96 8.81
C ILE A 201 -22.85 -7.44 8.45
N PRO A 202 -23.98 -8.07 8.83
CA PRO A 202 -24.19 -9.51 8.63
C PRO A 202 -23.95 -9.96 7.19
N GLY A 203 -23.16 -11.02 7.00
CA GLY A 203 -22.79 -11.54 5.67
C GLY A 203 -21.67 -10.78 4.96
N GLU A 204 -21.37 -9.56 5.41
CA GLU A 204 -20.30 -8.71 4.89
C GLU A 204 -19.16 -8.68 5.91
N THR A 205 -19.21 -7.77 6.91
CA THR A 205 -18.11 -7.53 7.87
C THR A 205 -18.42 -7.77 9.31
N LYS A 206 -17.38 -8.06 10.08
CA LYS A 206 -17.39 -7.98 11.53
C LYS A 206 -16.57 -6.82 12.09
N TYR A 207 -15.96 -6.00 11.24
CA TYR A 207 -14.99 -4.99 11.66
C TYR A 207 -15.17 -3.65 10.95
N GLY A 208 -14.96 -2.56 11.68
CA GLY A 208 -14.52 -1.28 11.12
C GLY A 208 -13.00 -1.19 11.11
N PHE A 209 -12.43 -0.44 10.17
CA PHE A 209 -10.99 -0.36 9.95
C PHE A 209 -10.50 1.10 9.99
N GLY A 210 -9.42 1.35 10.72
CA GLY A 210 -8.63 2.58 10.56
C GLY A 210 -7.94 2.56 9.20
N ILE A 211 -7.04 1.61 9.01
CA ILE A 211 -6.35 1.33 7.75
C ILE A 211 -6.53 -0.14 7.38
N TYR A 212 -6.98 -0.39 6.16
CA TYR A 212 -7.01 -1.71 5.53
C TYR A 212 -6.02 -1.73 4.37
N ALA A 213 -4.98 -2.56 4.45
CA ALA A 213 -3.96 -2.70 3.42
C ALA A 213 -3.83 -4.15 2.95
N THR A 214 -3.95 -4.36 1.65
CA THR A 214 -3.71 -5.66 1.02
C THR A 214 -2.84 -5.49 -0.22
N ALA A 215 -1.84 -6.36 -0.38
CA ALA A 215 -0.85 -6.24 -1.46
C ALA A 215 -0.22 -4.84 -1.58
N ALA A 216 -0.15 -4.08 -0.49
CA ALA A 216 0.52 -2.78 -0.49
C ALA A 216 2.03 -2.98 -0.34
N SER A 217 2.87 -2.04 -0.79
CA SER A 217 4.32 -2.10 -0.50
C SER A 217 4.93 -0.70 -0.47
N ALA A 218 6.11 -0.55 0.15
CA ALA A 218 6.71 0.75 0.45
C ALA A 218 5.72 1.70 1.17
N ILE A 219 4.96 1.19 2.14
CA ILE A 219 3.99 1.98 2.92
C ILE A 219 4.57 2.34 4.29
N LYS A 220 4.46 3.62 4.67
CA LYS A 220 4.79 4.12 6.01
C LYS A 220 3.52 4.51 6.75
N ILE A 221 3.28 3.90 7.90
CA ILE A 221 2.20 4.24 8.83
C ILE A 221 2.86 4.70 10.12
N GLU A 222 2.96 6.02 10.35
CA GLU A 222 3.65 6.55 11.52
C GLU A 222 2.89 7.63 12.27
N GLY A 223 3.03 7.67 13.60
CA GLY A 223 2.62 8.82 14.42
C GLY A 223 1.12 9.10 14.35
N ASN A 224 0.32 8.11 13.96
CA ASN A 224 -1.13 8.20 13.91
C ASN A 224 -1.72 7.81 15.26
N VAL A 225 -2.97 8.21 15.46
CA VAL A 225 -3.74 7.82 16.63
C VAL A 225 -5.02 7.14 16.19
N PHE A 226 -5.23 5.91 16.67
CA PHE A 226 -6.40 5.09 16.38
C PHE A 226 -7.23 4.92 17.65
N TYR A 227 -8.46 5.43 17.62
CA TYR A 227 -9.44 5.31 18.68
C TYR A 227 -10.58 4.40 18.25
N GLY A 228 -10.86 3.35 19.01
CA GLY A 228 -12.08 2.56 18.85
C GLY A 228 -13.29 3.30 19.42
N LEU A 229 -14.26 3.62 18.57
CA LEU A 229 -15.57 4.16 18.95
C LEU A 229 -16.46 3.02 19.44
N TYR A 230 -16.21 2.58 20.68
CA TYR A 230 -16.92 1.44 21.25
C TYR A 230 -18.43 1.59 21.15
N ASN A 231 -19.06 0.55 20.62
CA ASN A 231 -20.49 0.29 20.73
C ASN A 231 -20.69 -1.19 21.09
N THR A 232 -21.92 -1.58 21.43
CA THR A 232 -22.22 -2.94 21.90
C THR A 232 -22.19 -4.03 20.81
N THR A 233 -21.91 -3.70 19.55
CA THR A 233 -22.08 -4.60 18.40
C THR A 233 -20.96 -4.47 17.37
N GLY A 234 -20.28 -5.57 17.07
CA GLY A 234 -19.20 -5.59 16.08
C GLY A 234 -17.83 -5.33 16.68
N ARG A 235 -16.85 -5.05 15.83
CA ARG A 235 -15.44 -4.92 16.23
C ARG A 235 -14.74 -3.82 15.44
N SER A 236 -13.54 -3.46 15.89
CA SER A 236 -12.70 -2.45 15.24
C SER A 236 -11.24 -2.91 15.15
N ILE A 237 -10.61 -2.62 14.03
CA ILE A 237 -9.17 -2.85 13.80
C ILE A 237 -8.51 -1.51 13.50
N GLY A 238 -7.40 -1.22 14.19
CA GLY A 238 -6.59 -0.03 13.88
C GLY A 238 -5.96 -0.16 12.51
N VAL A 239 -5.06 -1.14 12.36
CA VAL A 239 -4.38 -1.44 11.09
C VAL A 239 -4.52 -2.92 10.75
N PHE A 240 -4.99 -3.23 9.55
CA PHE A 240 -4.98 -4.57 8.97
C PHE A 240 -4.02 -4.61 7.77
N MET A 241 -3.10 -5.58 7.74
CA MET A 241 -2.15 -5.78 6.65
C MET A 241 -2.18 -7.22 6.16
N ASN A 242 -2.33 -7.39 4.85
CA ASN A 242 -2.36 -8.71 4.22
C ASN A 242 -1.50 -8.76 2.96
N ASN A 243 -0.57 -9.72 2.87
CA ASN A 243 0.35 -9.84 1.73
C ASN A 243 1.04 -8.51 1.36
N SER A 244 1.33 -7.64 2.33
CA SER A 244 1.72 -6.26 2.06
C SER A 244 3.24 -6.07 1.98
N ASP A 245 3.96 -7.08 1.48
CA ASP A 245 5.41 -7.01 1.34
C ASP A 245 5.94 -7.65 0.05
N VAL A 246 5.05 -8.13 -0.79
CA VAL A 246 5.43 -8.96 -1.94
C VAL A 246 6.27 -8.20 -2.98
N GLY A 247 6.14 -6.87 -3.03
CA GLY A 247 6.91 -6.02 -3.94
C GLY A 247 8.38 -5.78 -3.54
N GLY A 248 8.84 -6.32 -2.40
CA GLY A 248 10.19 -6.05 -1.88
C GLY A 248 10.38 -4.64 -1.31
N GLY A 249 9.31 -3.84 -1.29
CA GLY A 249 9.33 -2.47 -0.80
C GLY A 249 9.09 -2.32 0.70
N GLY A 250 8.55 -3.31 1.41
CA GLY A 250 8.38 -3.19 2.86
C GLY A 250 7.27 -2.29 3.33
N VAL A 251 6.87 -2.51 4.57
CA VAL A 251 5.85 -1.70 5.24
C VAL A 251 6.28 -1.48 6.68
N SER A 252 6.11 -0.26 7.17
CA SER A 252 6.34 0.07 8.56
C SER A 252 5.05 0.47 9.25
N ASN A 253 4.81 -0.12 10.42
CA ASN A 253 3.76 0.29 11.34
C ASN A 253 4.41 0.76 12.64
N TYR A 254 4.67 2.06 12.72
CA TYR A 254 5.66 2.61 13.63
C TYR A 254 5.13 3.77 14.45
N ARG A 255 5.43 3.85 15.76
CA ARG A 255 5.07 5.02 16.61
C ARG A 255 3.60 5.45 16.57
N ASN A 256 2.67 4.52 16.37
CA ASN A 256 1.24 4.79 16.43
C ASN A 256 0.68 4.56 17.83
N ASP A 257 -0.35 5.32 18.21
CA ASP A 257 -1.07 5.13 19.46
C ASP A 257 -2.43 4.46 19.17
N TYR A 258 -2.69 3.30 19.80
CA TYR A 258 -3.90 2.50 19.65
C TYR A 258 -4.70 2.50 20.95
N LEU A 259 -5.94 2.96 20.90
CA LEU A 259 -6.78 3.13 22.09
C LEU A 259 -8.15 2.48 21.88
N ASN A 260 -8.54 1.58 22.79
CA ASN A 260 -9.90 1.00 22.87
C ASN A 260 -10.37 0.27 21.59
N LEU A 261 -9.46 -0.27 20.80
CA LEU A 261 -9.79 -1.08 19.62
C LEU A 261 -10.03 -2.54 20.00
N SER A 262 -10.75 -3.27 19.15
CA SER A 262 -10.82 -4.73 19.26
C SER A 262 -9.50 -5.40 18.94
N ILE A 263 -8.82 -4.91 17.89
CA ILE A 263 -7.46 -5.31 17.55
C ILE A 263 -6.66 -4.05 17.20
N GLY A 264 -5.47 -3.87 17.78
CA GLY A 264 -4.58 -2.78 17.41
C GLY A 264 -4.08 -2.95 15.97
N THR A 265 -3.28 -4.00 15.76
CA THR A 265 -2.76 -4.42 14.46
C THR A 265 -3.06 -5.89 14.20
N GLN A 266 -3.62 -6.21 13.02
CA GLN A 266 -3.75 -7.59 12.55
C GLN A 266 -2.97 -7.79 11.25
N VAL A 267 -2.24 -8.89 11.16
CA VAL A 267 -1.48 -9.29 9.97
C VAL A 267 -1.93 -10.65 9.44
N ALA A 268 -1.88 -10.81 8.12
CA ALA A 268 -2.18 -12.07 7.45
C ALA A 268 -1.36 -12.26 6.15
N GLY A 269 -1.19 -13.51 5.71
CA GLY A 269 -0.47 -13.80 4.47
C GLY A 269 1.04 -13.55 4.60
N SER A 270 1.73 -13.19 3.52
CA SER A 270 3.18 -12.98 3.53
C SER A 270 3.55 -11.53 3.88
N ASN A 271 4.14 -11.32 5.07
CA ASN A 271 4.66 -10.03 5.52
C ASN A 271 6.06 -10.22 6.14
N THR A 272 7.00 -10.71 5.34
CA THR A 272 8.31 -11.20 5.77
C THR A 272 9.26 -10.11 6.24
N THR A 273 8.94 -8.84 6.02
CA THR A 273 9.76 -7.71 6.46
C THR A 273 8.98 -6.61 7.20
N LEU A 274 7.69 -6.87 7.47
CA LEU A 274 6.85 -5.92 8.20
C LEU A 274 7.30 -5.86 9.65
N GLU A 275 7.71 -4.67 10.09
CA GLU A 275 7.96 -4.38 11.50
C GLU A 275 6.81 -3.57 12.10
N ILE A 276 6.32 -4.06 13.23
CA ILE A 276 5.33 -3.39 14.07
C ILE A 276 6.08 -2.96 15.32
N ASP A 277 6.53 -1.71 15.38
CA ASP A 277 7.43 -1.28 16.45
C ASP A 277 7.09 0.13 16.99
N CYS A 278 7.55 0.42 18.21
CA CYS A 278 7.40 1.71 18.89
C CYS A 278 5.96 2.21 19.07
N ASN A 279 4.99 1.34 18.85
CA ASN A 279 3.58 1.65 19.01
C ASN A 279 3.20 1.61 20.48
N ARG A 280 2.13 2.34 20.85
CA ARG A 280 1.53 2.24 22.18
C ARG A 280 0.16 1.64 22.08
N PHE A 281 -0.10 0.65 22.91
CA PHE A 281 -1.39 -0.01 22.97
C PHE A 281 -2.04 0.25 24.32
N TYR A 282 -3.18 0.92 24.32
CA TYR A 282 -3.95 1.28 25.49
C TYR A 282 -5.26 0.47 25.53
N LYS A 283 -5.33 -0.51 26.42
CA LYS A 283 -6.48 -1.40 26.57
C LYS A 283 -7.41 -1.03 27.71
N GLN A 284 -8.71 -1.28 27.49
CA GLN A 284 -9.75 -1.34 28.53
C GLN A 284 -10.48 -2.70 28.47
N THR A 285 -10.98 -3.16 29.63
CA THR A 285 -11.22 -4.57 29.99
C THR A 285 -12.38 -5.30 29.33
N SER A 286 -13.12 -4.72 28.39
CA SER A 286 -14.35 -5.36 27.86
C SER A 286 -14.37 -5.60 26.36
N VAL A 287 -13.36 -5.14 25.59
CA VAL A 287 -13.50 -5.01 24.13
C VAL A 287 -12.27 -5.35 23.30
N SER A 288 -11.08 -5.43 23.93
CA SER A 288 -9.79 -5.53 23.24
C SER A 288 -9.25 -6.95 23.21
N PHE A 289 -9.33 -7.62 22.08
CA PHE A 289 -8.93 -9.03 21.95
C PHE A 289 -7.42 -9.23 21.80
N ALA A 290 -6.76 -8.37 21.01
CA ALA A 290 -5.33 -8.44 20.77
C ALA A 290 -4.71 -7.05 20.52
N ASP A 291 -3.48 -6.80 20.97
CA ASP A 291 -2.74 -5.60 20.53
C ASP A 291 -2.13 -5.84 19.15
N ILE A 292 -1.42 -6.96 19.02
CA ILE A 292 -0.87 -7.47 17.76
C ILE A 292 -1.38 -8.89 17.53
N HIS A 293 -1.99 -9.13 16.37
CA HIS A 293 -2.56 -10.42 15.99
C HIS A 293 -2.02 -10.89 14.64
N MET A 294 -1.19 -11.93 14.66
CA MET A 294 -0.85 -12.71 13.47
C MET A 294 -1.92 -13.75 13.24
N ALA A 295 -2.86 -13.44 12.34
CA ALA A 295 -4.02 -14.29 12.13
C ALA A 295 -3.70 -15.52 11.27
N ASN A 296 -2.84 -15.35 10.26
CA ASN A 296 -2.44 -16.39 9.32
C ASN A 296 -1.13 -15.97 8.61
N GLY A 297 -0.39 -16.89 8.00
CA GLY A 297 0.73 -16.56 7.11
C GLY A 297 2.06 -16.42 7.84
N VAL A 298 2.87 -15.43 7.48
CA VAL A 298 4.23 -15.18 8.01
C VAL A 298 4.36 -13.70 8.37
N LEU A 299 5.01 -13.44 9.50
CA LEU A 299 5.43 -12.11 9.96
C LEU A 299 6.94 -12.12 10.14
N ALA A 300 7.60 -10.99 9.84
CA ALA A 300 9.03 -10.81 10.06
C ALA A 300 9.42 -11.09 11.51
N VAL A 301 10.69 -11.40 11.74
CA VAL A 301 11.28 -11.39 13.08
C VAL A 301 11.13 -9.97 13.64
N GLN A 302 10.54 -9.84 14.82
CA GLN A 302 10.33 -8.54 15.45
C GLN A 302 11.50 -8.26 16.41
N GLY A 303 12.46 -7.45 15.95
CA GLY A 303 13.62 -6.98 16.71
C GLY A 303 14.69 -8.04 16.99
N ASP A 304 15.79 -7.63 17.60
CA ASP A 304 16.92 -8.48 17.99
C ASP A 304 17.54 -8.00 19.32
N CYS A 305 18.02 -8.94 20.14
CA CYS A 305 18.66 -8.64 21.43
C CYS A 305 20.15 -8.26 21.34
N GLY A 306 20.75 -8.29 20.15
CA GLY A 306 22.14 -7.94 19.89
C GLY A 306 23.14 -8.85 20.60
N ILE A 307 22.81 -10.12 20.83
CA ILE A 307 23.66 -11.03 21.63
C ILE A 307 25.02 -11.19 20.94
N GLY A 308 26.10 -10.85 21.65
CA GLY A 308 27.46 -10.90 21.12
C GLY A 308 27.94 -9.60 20.46
N LEU A 309 27.11 -8.57 20.42
CA LEU A 309 27.56 -7.22 20.09
C LEU A 309 28.21 -6.56 21.30
N GLN A 310 29.29 -5.81 21.04
CA GLN A 310 29.91 -4.95 22.05
C GLN A 310 28.98 -3.77 22.43
N TYR A 311 28.19 -3.31 21.46
CA TYR A 311 27.21 -2.25 21.62
C TYR A 311 25.94 -2.63 20.86
N VAL A 312 24.81 -2.67 21.57
CA VAL A 312 23.50 -2.95 21.00
C VAL A 312 22.82 -1.62 20.67
N PRO A 313 22.49 -1.34 19.39
CA PRO A 313 21.73 -0.14 19.02
C PRO A 313 20.39 -0.08 19.76
N ALA A 314 19.97 1.11 20.20
CA ALA A 314 18.70 1.28 20.91
C ALA A 314 17.47 0.95 20.04
N THR A 315 17.60 1.00 18.72
CA THR A 315 16.54 0.67 17.77
C THR A 315 16.44 -0.83 17.46
N LEU A 316 17.33 -1.67 18.02
CA LEU A 316 17.39 -3.09 17.69
C LEU A 316 16.31 -3.92 18.42
N PRO A 317 16.09 -3.78 19.73
CA PRO A 317 15.01 -4.48 20.42
C PRO A 317 13.67 -3.80 20.16
N GLN A 318 12.60 -4.59 20.04
CA GLN A 318 11.23 -4.07 19.94
C GLN A 318 10.87 -3.22 21.15
N ALA A 319 10.26 -2.08 20.85
CA ALA A 319 9.96 -1.00 21.76
C ALA A 319 8.46 -0.62 21.77
N ASN A 320 7.57 -1.52 21.30
CA ASN A 320 6.14 -1.36 21.53
C ASN A 320 5.82 -1.34 23.03
N GLU A 321 5.00 -0.38 23.45
CA GLU A 321 4.55 -0.22 24.83
C GLU A 321 3.12 -0.74 24.99
N PHE A 322 2.90 -1.60 25.98
CA PHE A 322 1.61 -2.21 26.28
C PHE A 322 1.05 -1.73 27.61
N TYR A 323 -0.14 -1.13 27.58
CA TYR A 323 -0.82 -0.57 28.74
C TYR A 323 -2.21 -1.19 28.95
N GLY A 324 -2.52 -1.52 30.20
CA GLY A 324 -3.82 -2.02 30.61
C GLY A 324 -3.78 -3.49 31.03
N ILE A 325 -4.96 -4.09 31.20
CA ILE A 325 -5.11 -5.48 31.65
C ILE A 325 -4.96 -6.41 30.46
N CYS A 326 -4.19 -7.48 30.63
CA CYS A 326 -3.99 -8.51 29.62
C CYS A 326 -4.02 -9.93 30.21
N ASN A 327 -4.24 -10.92 29.35
CA ASN A 327 -4.09 -12.35 29.66
C ASN A 327 -3.92 -13.17 28.37
N ASN A 328 -3.66 -14.46 28.49
CA ASN A 328 -3.46 -15.38 27.36
C ASN A 328 -4.77 -15.91 26.72
N THR A 329 -5.96 -15.51 27.15
CA THR A 329 -7.23 -16.04 26.60
C THR A 329 -8.06 -15.01 25.83
N SER A 330 -8.25 -13.83 26.40
CA SER A 330 -9.24 -12.84 25.93
C SER A 330 -8.68 -11.45 25.67
N PHE A 331 -7.52 -11.10 26.23
CA PHE A 331 -6.92 -9.77 26.11
C PHE A 331 -5.42 -9.88 25.82
N ASN A 332 -5.06 -10.46 24.67
CA ASN A 332 -3.67 -10.83 24.37
C ASN A 332 -2.84 -9.59 23.98
N GLN A 333 -1.63 -9.44 24.48
CA GLN A 333 -0.70 -8.48 23.87
C GLN A 333 -0.34 -8.97 22.48
N LEU A 334 0.22 -10.17 22.42
CA LEU A 334 0.55 -10.84 21.17
C LEU A 334 -0.31 -12.08 21.01
N ARG A 335 -0.89 -12.23 19.83
CA ARG A 335 -1.65 -13.41 19.45
C ARG A 335 -1.17 -13.96 18.12
N ASN A 336 -0.98 -15.27 18.07
CA ASN A 336 -0.69 -16.01 16.85
C ASN A 336 -1.67 -17.17 16.67
N THR A 337 -2.44 -17.14 15.60
CA THR A 337 -3.30 -18.25 15.18
C THR A 337 -2.80 -18.94 13.91
N SER A 338 -1.67 -18.49 13.35
CA SER A 338 -0.99 -19.18 12.25
C SER A 338 -0.34 -20.47 12.73
N SER A 339 -0.09 -21.39 11.80
CA SER A 339 0.69 -22.61 12.04
C SER A 339 2.19 -22.34 12.18
N THR A 340 2.66 -21.21 11.66
CA THR A 340 4.06 -20.76 11.75
C THR A 340 4.25 -19.92 13.00
N SER A 341 5.44 -19.99 13.58
CA SER A 341 5.85 -19.09 14.67
C SER A 341 6.46 -17.81 14.12
N PHE A 342 6.42 -16.74 14.93
CA PHE A 342 7.29 -15.58 14.75
C PHE A 342 8.03 -15.27 16.04
N GLU A 343 9.16 -14.57 15.92
CA GLU A 343 9.98 -14.15 17.04
C GLU A 343 9.64 -12.71 17.47
N TYR A 344 9.71 -12.45 18.78
CA TYR A 344 9.48 -11.12 19.34
C TYR A 344 10.51 -10.80 20.43
N ASN A 345 11.56 -10.09 20.03
CA ASN A 345 12.70 -9.72 20.87
C ASN A 345 12.53 -8.27 21.31
N SER A 346 12.27 -8.05 22.59
CA SER A 346 11.87 -6.73 23.11
C SER A 346 12.72 -6.26 24.28
N TYR A 347 12.65 -4.97 24.54
CA TYR A 347 13.11 -4.41 25.82
C TYR A 347 12.51 -5.17 27.02
N PRO A 348 13.17 -5.16 28.19
CA PRO A 348 12.69 -5.87 29.37
C PRO A 348 11.21 -5.57 29.69
N GLN A 349 10.51 -6.61 30.14
CA GLN A 349 9.06 -6.64 30.37
C GLN A 349 8.52 -5.45 31.18
N ALA A 350 9.27 -4.99 32.19
CA ALA A 350 8.86 -3.90 33.06
C ALA A 350 8.87 -2.52 32.39
N ASP A 351 9.75 -2.30 31.41
CA ASP A 351 9.96 -0.97 30.81
C ASP A 351 8.93 -0.63 29.74
N VAL A 352 8.46 -1.66 29.03
CA VAL A 352 7.50 -1.53 27.93
C VAL A 352 6.16 -2.21 28.22
N GLY A 353 5.97 -2.72 29.43
CA GLY A 353 4.73 -3.39 29.86
C GLY A 353 4.46 -4.74 29.19
N PHE A 354 5.45 -5.32 28.50
CA PHE A 354 5.34 -6.64 27.86
C PHE A 354 5.25 -7.74 28.92
N ASP A 355 4.31 -8.68 28.79
CA ASP A 355 4.08 -9.77 29.74
C ASP A 355 3.87 -11.08 28.97
N THR A 356 4.73 -12.07 29.23
CA THR A 356 4.65 -13.38 28.56
C THR A 356 3.39 -14.16 28.92
N SER A 357 2.73 -13.85 30.04
CA SER A 357 1.42 -14.39 30.40
C SER A 357 0.28 -13.83 29.55
N CYS A 358 0.56 -12.80 28.74
CA CYS A 358 -0.38 -12.15 27.83
C CYS A 358 -0.21 -12.58 26.37
N ILE A 359 0.61 -13.62 26.13
CA ILE A 359 0.85 -14.21 24.81
C ILE A 359 -0.10 -15.38 24.57
N ASN A 360 -0.65 -15.47 23.35
CA ASN A 360 -1.43 -16.62 22.90
C ASN A 360 -0.89 -17.14 21.56
N GLY A 361 -0.66 -18.45 21.44
CA GLY A 361 -0.13 -19.08 20.23
C GLY A 361 1.37 -19.34 20.26
N ILE A 362 1.93 -19.77 19.13
CA ILE A 362 3.35 -20.13 19.00
C ILE A 362 4.15 -18.85 18.71
N ILE A 363 4.63 -18.19 19.76
CA ILE A 363 5.45 -16.97 19.66
C ILE A 363 6.73 -17.20 20.46
N LEU A 364 7.86 -17.04 19.78
CA LEU A 364 9.19 -17.22 20.37
C LEU A 364 9.64 -15.85 20.91
N GLY A 365 9.15 -15.49 22.08
CA GLY A 365 9.42 -14.18 22.70
C GLY A 365 10.55 -14.25 23.72
N VAL A 366 11.56 -13.39 23.58
CA VAL A 366 12.66 -13.26 24.55
C VAL A 366 12.80 -11.79 24.97
N PRO A 367 12.59 -11.45 26.27
CA PRO A 367 13.01 -10.14 26.76
C PRO A 367 14.54 -10.06 26.74
N CYS A 368 15.08 -8.99 26.18
CA CYS A 368 16.50 -8.84 25.96
C CYS A 368 17.22 -8.42 27.26
N GLU A 369 17.86 -9.38 27.93
CA GLU A 369 18.41 -9.24 29.29
C GLU A 369 19.69 -8.35 29.40
N ASN A 370 20.31 -7.95 28.29
CA ASN A 370 21.55 -7.13 28.26
C ASN A 370 21.45 -5.95 27.28
N THR A 371 20.32 -5.26 27.28
CA THR A 371 20.09 -4.10 26.41
C THR A 371 20.43 -2.77 27.11
N PRO A 372 20.64 -1.68 26.35
CA PRO A 372 20.68 -0.34 26.91
C PRO A 372 19.42 -0.06 27.75
N ILE A 373 19.50 0.90 28.67
CA ILE A 373 18.31 1.37 29.38
C ILE A 373 17.28 1.85 28.35
N TYR A 374 16.04 1.39 28.48
CA TYR A 374 14.98 1.84 27.60
C TYR A 374 14.75 3.35 27.75
N ILE A 375 15.04 4.10 26.69
CA ILE A 375 14.72 5.52 26.55
C ILE A 375 13.95 5.65 25.25
N ARG A 376 12.64 5.91 25.33
CA ARG A 376 11.77 5.98 24.15
C ARG A 376 12.28 6.92 23.06
N GLY A 377 12.90 8.05 23.42
CA GLY A 377 13.45 8.98 22.44
C GLY A 377 14.59 8.40 21.59
N GLU A 378 15.33 7.43 22.13
CA GLU A 378 16.47 6.76 21.48
C GLU A 378 16.06 5.44 20.82
N ALA A 379 15.17 4.67 21.47
CA ALA A 379 14.65 3.43 20.93
C ALA A 379 13.61 3.67 19.82
N CYS A 380 12.87 4.77 19.93
CA CYS A 380 11.79 5.14 19.02
C CYS A 380 11.99 6.52 18.39
N PRO A 381 13.09 6.81 17.67
CA PRO A 381 13.26 8.07 16.96
C PRO A 381 12.16 8.24 15.91
N SER A 382 11.62 9.45 15.73
CA SER A 382 10.58 9.62 14.70
C SER A 382 11.22 9.58 13.32
N THR A 383 10.62 8.88 12.37
CA THR A 383 10.96 9.03 10.95
C THR A 383 10.07 10.10 10.30
N ILE A 384 8.97 10.49 10.96
CA ILE A 384 8.23 11.73 10.69
C ILE A 384 8.98 12.91 11.29
N THR A 385 9.95 13.48 10.58
CA THR A 385 10.30 14.91 10.67
C THR A 385 11.49 15.13 9.75
N THR A 386 11.42 16.16 8.91
CA THR A 386 12.57 16.98 8.43
C THR A 386 13.97 16.33 8.30
N ILE A 387 14.07 15.11 7.81
CA ILE A 387 15.33 14.44 7.41
C ILE A 387 15.20 14.29 5.90
N GLY A 388 15.51 15.33 5.17
CA GLY A 388 16.87 15.74 4.91
C GLY A 388 16.90 15.97 3.41
N SER A 389 17.90 16.69 2.90
CA SER A 389 18.07 16.73 1.45
C SER A 389 18.18 15.29 0.91
N SER A 390 17.93 15.06 -0.37
CA SER A 390 18.17 13.73 -0.96
C SER A 390 19.57 13.17 -0.63
N VAL A 391 20.52 14.04 -0.28
CA VAL A 391 21.86 13.70 0.22
C VAL A 391 21.83 12.95 1.55
N ASP A 392 21.02 13.35 2.53
CA ASP A 392 21.01 12.70 3.85
C ASP A 392 20.47 11.27 3.75
N LYS A 393 19.44 11.07 2.91
CA LYS A 393 18.89 9.74 2.61
C LYS A 393 19.92 8.85 1.88
N LEU A 394 20.70 9.43 0.95
CA LEU A 394 21.79 8.72 0.29
C LEU A 394 22.91 8.31 1.25
N VAL A 395 23.29 9.18 2.20
CA VAL A 395 24.31 8.85 3.21
C VAL A 395 23.88 7.65 4.04
N LYS A 396 22.63 7.64 4.52
CA LYS A 396 22.07 6.50 5.29
C LYS A 396 22.09 5.19 4.49
N ILE A 397 21.70 5.24 3.22
CA ILE A 397 21.77 4.08 2.29
C ILE A 397 23.20 3.52 2.21
N GLU A 398 24.21 4.38 2.03
CA GLU A 398 25.61 3.95 1.92
C GLU A 398 26.19 3.45 3.25
N GLU A 399 25.76 4.02 4.38
CA GLU A 399 26.09 3.52 5.72
C GLU A 399 25.52 2.11 5.95
N ASP A 400 24.23 1.89 5.64
CA ASP A 400 23.58 0.59 5.81
C ASP A 400 24.20 -0.46 4.89
N LYS A 401 24.48 -0.14 3.61
CA LYS A 401 25.21 -1.03 2.68
C LYS A 401 26.59 -1.42 3.19
N SER A 402 27.34 -0.44 3.71
CA SER A 402 28.68 -0.66 4.27
C SER A 402 28.62 -1.60 5.48
N GLN A 403 27.61 -1.43 6.32
CA GLN A 403 27.38 -2.26 7.49
C GLN A 403 26.98 -3.69 7.13
N ILE A 404 26.06 -3.86 6.17
CA ILE A 404 25.69 -5.19 5.63
C ILE A 404 26.94 -5.90 5.09
N THR A 405 27.73 -5.22 4.26
CA THR A 405 28.96 -5.79 3.68
C THR A 405 29.98 -6.18 4.77
N PHE A 406 30.15 -5.33 5.78
CA PHE A 406 31.01 -5.62 6.92
C PHE A 406 30.57 -6.88 7.67
N LEU A 407 29.28 -7.04 7.92
CA LEU A 407 28.72 -8.20 8.62
C LEU A 407 28.83 -9.47 7.77
N GLN A 408 28.50 -9.41 6.47
CA GLN A 408 28.65 -10.52 5.54
C GLN A 408 30.12 -11.00 5.44
N ASN A 409 31.09 -10.08 5.46
CA ASN A 409 32.51 -10.41 5.45
C ASN A 409 33.03 -11.08 6.72
N LYS A 410 32.23 -11.14 7.81
CA LYS A 410 32.58 -11.97 8.96
C LYS A 410 32.37 -13.46 8.66
N VAL A 411 31.38 -13.80 7.83
CA VAL A 411 31.10 -15.19 7.46
C VAL A 411 32.24 -15.72 6.60
N ASP A 412 32.91 -16.77 7.07
CA ASP A 412 34.09 -17.34 6.41
C ASP A 412 35.19 -16.31 6.06
N GLY A 413 35.30 -15.20 6.81
CA GLY A 413 36.22 -14.10 6.48
C GLY A 413 35.96 -13.44 5.12
N GLY A 414 34.73 -13.57 4.59
CA GLY A 414 34.29 -12.99 3.31
C GLY A 414 34.56 -13.86 2.08
N ASN A 415 35.17 -15.04 2.24
CA ASN A 415 35.48 -15.93 1.11
C ASN A 415 35.30 -17.42 1.47
N SER A 416 34.07 -17.90 1.37
CA SER A 416 33.73 -19.29 1.68
C SER A 416 34.55 -20.32 0.88
N LEU A 417 34.89 -20.03 -0.38
CA LEU A 417 35.68 -20.94 -1.22
C LEU A 417 37.14 -21.02 -0.77
N GLU A 418 37.74 -19.89 -0.38
CA GLU A 418 39.11 -19.86 0.14
C GLU A 418 39.20 -20.60 1.47
N ILE A 419 38.23 -20.44 2.36
CA ILE A 419 38.16 -21.19 3.62
C ILE A 419 37.95 -22.69 3.35
N GLN A 420 37.11 -23.04 2.38
CA GLN A 420 36.95 -24.44 1.99
C GLN A 420 38.27 -25.03 1.46
N GLN A 421 39.03 -24.28 0.66
CA GLN A 421 40.35 -24.67 0.16
C GLN A 421 41.38 -24.77 1.28
N LEU A 422 41.36 -23.85 2.25
CA LEU A 422 42.21 -23.88 3.44
C LEU A 422 41.97 -25.17 4.24
N ILE A 423 40.72 -25.52 4.49
CA ILE A 423 40.32 -26.77 5.16
C ILE A 423 40.79 -27.98 4.36
N ALA A 424 40.59 -27.98 3.04
CA ALA A 424 40.96 -29.09 2.17
C ALA A 424 42.49 -29.30 2.12
N ASN A 425 43.27 -28.23 1.99
CA ASN A 425 44.70 -28.28 1.74
C ASN A 425 45.56 -28.36 3.01
N SER A 426 45.02 -27.98 4.18
CA SER A 426 45.81 -28.01 5.42
C SER A 426 46.18 -29.44 5.81
N ILE A 427 47.45 -29.63 6.17
CA ILE A 427 48.05 -30.91 6.57
C ILE A 427 48.14 -31.00 8.11
N ASP A 428 48.37 -29.87 8.78
CA ASP A 428 48.46 -29.77 10.23
C ASP A 428 47.14 -29.26 10.82
N ALA A 429 46.48 -30.10 11.61
CA ALA A 429 45.19 -29.79 12.22
C ALA A 429 45.26 -28.63 13.24
N ASN A 430 46.36 -28.47 13.98
CA ASN A 430 46.50 -27.38 14.95
C ASN A 430 46.76 -26.05 14.24
N ASN A 431 47.53 -26.08 13.15
CA ASN A 431 47.69 -24.90 12.31
C ASN A 431 46.35 -24.52 11.65
N LEU A 432 45.60 -25.50 11.14
CA LEU A 432 44.26 -25.23 10.59
C LEU A 432 43.36 -24.55 11.62
N LYS A 433 43.28 -25.08 12.84
CA LYS A 433 42.51 -24.44 13.92
C LYS A 433 42.98 -22.99 14.13
N SER A 434 44.28 -22.78 14.35
CA SER A 434 44.84 -21.44 14.61
C SER A 434 44.53 -20.43 13.49
N GLN A 435 44.42 -20.89 12.25
CA GLN A 435 44.03 -20.06 11.11
C GLN A 435 42.51 -19.75 11.14
N LEU A 436 41.67 -20.72 11.50
CA LEU A 436 40.22 -20.55 11.61
C LEU A 436 39.80 -19.75 12.86
N ASP A 437 40.60 -19.70 13.92
CA ASP A 437 40.31 -18.93 15.16
C ASP A 437 40.06 -17.43 14.89
N SER A 438 40.57 -16.90 13.78
CA SER A 438 40.33 -15.50 13.37
C SER A 438 38.97 -15.26 12.67
N ILE A 439 38.27 -16.34 12.33
CA ILE A 439 37.01 -16.38 11.58
C ILE A 439 35.88 -16.91 12.47
N GLU A 440 36.20 -17.86 13.35
CA GLU A 440 35.30 -18.35 14.39
C GLU A 440 34.76 -17.16 15.21
N PRO A 441 33.45 -17.12 15.51
CA PRO A 441 32.46 -18.21 15.40
C PRO A 441 31.59 -18.19 14.12
N TYR A 442 32.07 -17.64 13.00
CA TYR A 442 31.23 -17.37 11.81
C TYR A 442 31.55 -18.27 10.61
N LEU A 443 31.82 -19.56 10.83
CA LEU A 443 31.98 -20.50 9.72
C LEU A 443 30.61 -20.82 9.10
N SER A 444 30.52 -20.77 7.78
CA SER A 444 29.29 -21.16 7.07
C SER A 444 28.99 -22.64 7.24
N GLN A 445 27.72 -23.00 7.07
CA GLN A 445 27.28 -24.40 7.04
C GLN A 445 28.13 -25.28 6.11
N GLN A 446 28.50 -24.77 4.93
CA GLN A 446 29.34 -25.48 3.97
C GLN A 446 30.74 -25.79 4.55
N ASN A 447 31.36 -24.81 5.22
CA ASN A 447 32.69 -24.98 5.79
C ASN A 447 32.68 -25.76 7.11
N GLN A 448 31.61 -25.67 7.91
CA GLN A 448 31.39 -26.59 9.03
C GLN A 448 31.30 -28.04 8.56
N LEU A 449 30.57 -28.32 7.47
CA LEU A 449 30.52 -29.65 6.86
C LEU A 449 31.89 -30.09 6.28
N ALA A 450 32.67 -29.15 5.72
CA ALA A 450 34.03 -29.44 5.26
C ALA A 450 34.95 -29.84 6.43
N VAL A 451 34.88 -29.15 7.58
CA VAL A 451 35.58 -29.52 8.83
C VAL A 451 35.17 -30.92 9.30
N ILE A 452 33.88 -31.22 9.30
CA ILE A 452 33.34 -32.54 9.69
C ILE A 452 33.93 -33.65 8.81
N ASN A 453 34.03 -33.42 7.49
CA ASN A 453 34.49 -34.40 6.51
C ASN A 453 36.01 -34.52 6.39
N LYS A 454 36.78 -33.51 6.85
CA LYS A 454 38.25 -33.52 6.79
C LYS A 454 38.83 -34.68 7.61
N ASN A 455 39.84 -35.37 7.08
CA ASN A 455 40.57 -36.39 7.85
C ASN A 455 41.52 -35.73 8.86
N MET A 456 41.07 -35.56 10.11
CA MET A 456 41.85 -34.99 11.21
C MET A 456 41.33 -35.45 12.59
N PRO A 457 42.11 -35.29 13.69
CA PRO A 457 41.71 -35.76 15.01
C PRO A 457 40.36 -35.20 15.47
N SER A 458 39.49 -36.06 16.02
CA SER A 458 38.13 -35.66 16.44
C SER A 458 38.12 -34.56 17.50
N VAL A 459 39.17 -34.46 18.34
CA VAL A 459 39.29 -33.41 19.35
C VAL A 459 39.43 -32.03 18.71
N ILE A 460 40.20 -31.91 17.62
CA ILE A 460 40.37 -30.63 16.91
C ILE A 460 39.10 -30.25 16.16
N LYS A 461 38.43 -31.23 15.51
CA LYS A 461 37.10 -31.01 14.91
C LYS A 461 36.11 -30.45 15.92
N LYS A 462 36.08 -31.05 17.12
CA LYS A 462 35.22 -30.59 18.21
C LYS A 462 35.50 -29.14 18.55
N GLN A 463 36.76 -28.77 18.80
CA GLN A 463 37.13 -27.42 19.18
C GLN A 463 36.70 -26.37 18.16
N ILE A 464 36.92 -26.63 16.86
CA ILE A 464 36.49 -25.73 15.77
C ILE A 464 34.96 -25.59 15.75
N LEU A 465 34.24 -26.71 15.89
CA LEU A 465 32.78 -26.71 15.79
C LEU A 465 32.10 -26.13 17.04
N GLU A 466 32.67 -26.28 18.23
CA GLU A 466 32.09 -25.79 19.49
C GLU A 466 31.82 -24.28 19.47
N ASP A 467 32.74 -23.51 18.92
CA ASP A 467 32.60 -22.05 18.85
C ASP A 467 31.50 -21.60 17.87
N ASN A 468 31.13 -22.47 16.92
CA ASN A 468 30.09 -22.21 15.92
C ASN A 468 28.69 -22.72 16.33
N ALA A 469 28.57 -23.41 17.48
CA ALA A 469 27.31 -23.98 17.95
C ALA A 469 26.31 -22.88 18.36
N ALA A 470 24.98 -23.06 18.24
CA ALA A 470 24.22 -24.24 17.81
C ALA A 470 24.33 -24.57 16.30
N PHE A 471 23.77 -25.69 15.86
CA PHE A 471 24.00 -26.20 14.50
C PHE A 471 22.72 -26.35 13.68
N LYS A 472 22.76 -25.96 12.40
CA LYS A 472 21.68 -26.24 11.44
C LYS A 472 21.47 -27.76 11.24
N PRO A 473 20.27 -28.22 10.89
CA PRO A 473 19.94 -29.66 10.80
C PRO A 473 20.91 -30.49 9.95
N GLU A 474 21.42 -29.94 8.86
CA GLU A 474 22.38 -30.63 7.99
C GLU A 474 23.74 -30.81 8.66
N VAL A 475 24.19 -29.82 9.44
CA VAL A 475 25.43 -29.91 10.22
C VAL A 475 25.26 -30.94 11.33
N CYS A 476 24.11 -30.93 12.03
CA CYS A 476 23.73 -31.98 13.00
C CYS A 476 23.79 -33.38 12.37
N ASN A 477 23.16 -33.55 11.20
CA ASN A 477 23.21 -34.82 10.46
C ASN A 477 24.63 -35.19 10.04
N GLY A 478 25.44 -34.21 9.62
CA GLY A 478 26.86 -34.37 9.33
C GLY A 478 27.64 -34.88 10.54
N ILE A 479 27.43 -34.31 11.72
CA ILE A 479 28.06 -34.72 12.99
C ILE A 479 27.69 -36.18 13.30
N VAL A 480 26.40 -36.52 13.23
CA VAL A 480 25.90 -37.88 13.51
C VAL A 480 26.53 -38.91 12.57
N ASN A 481 26.60 -38.61 11.27
CA ASN A 481 27.10 -39.52 10.23
C ASN A 481 28.63 -39.54 10.09
N SER A 482 29.34 -38.64 10.79
CA SER A 482 30.80 -38.53 10.69
C SER A 482 31.57 -39.73 11.27
N THR A 483 32.87 -39.78 11.00
CA THR A 483 33.83 -40.75 11.60
C THR A 483 34.33 -40.35 12.99
N MET A 484 33.79 -39.29 13.60
CA MET A 484 34.17 -38.85 14.94
C MET A 484 33.83 -39.88 16.02
N SER A 485 34.53 -39.85 17.16
CA SER A 485 34.20 -40.72 18.29
C SER A 485 32.80 -40.41 18.85
N ASN A 486 32.09 -41.43 19.35
CA ASN A 486 30.75 -41.25 19.93
C ASN A 486 30.74 -40.26 21.10
N ALA A 487 31.83 -40.18 21.88
CA ALA A 487 31.95 -39.20 22.95
C ALA A 487 31.93 -37.75 22.42
N VAL A 488 32.66 -37.46 21.34
CA VAL A 488 32.69 -36.13 20.71
C VAL A 488 31.34 -35.80 20.08
N LYS A 489 30.71 -36.75 19.38
CA LYS A 489 29.37 -36.57 18.81
C LYS A 489 28.37 -36.19 19.89
N ASN A 490 28.33 -36.93 21.00
CA ASN A 490 27.41 -36.64 22.10
C ASN A 490 27.65 -35.27 22.72
N GLN A 491 28.91 -34.82 22.81
CA GLN A 491 29.25 -33.49 23.33
C GLN A 491 28.79 -32.36 22.39
N LEU A 492 29.02 -32.48 21.08
CA LEU A 492 28.55 -31.50 20.10
C LEU A 492 27.01 -31.47 20.01
N MET A 493 26.36 -32.64 20.06
CA MET A 493 24.90 -32.72 20.04
C MET A 493 24.26 -32.18 21.32
N ALA A 494 24.97 -32.14 22.45
CA ALA A 494 24.48 -31.53 23.69
C ALA A 494 24.38 -30.00 23.62
N ILE A 495 25.11 -29.37 22.70
CA ILE A 495 25.11 -27.91 22.45
C ILE A 495 24.47 -27.54 21.11
N ALA A 496 23.83 -28.51 20.43
CA ALA A 496 23.27 -28.32 19.09
C ALA A 496 21.92 -27.59 19.07
N CYS A 497 21.35 -27.28 20.23
CA CYS A 497 20.06 -26.61 20.36
C CYS A 497 20.25 -25.16 20.77
N GLY A 498 19.50 -24.25 20.14
CA GLY A 498 19.53 -22.83 20.41
C GLY A 498 19.87 -22.04 19.15
N GLU A 499 20.19 -20.76 19.34
CA GLU A 499 20.57 -19.85 18.27
C GLU A 499 22.10 -19.82 18.15
N SER A 500 22.62 -20.03 16.95
CA SER A 500 24.06 -19.99 16.68
C SER A 500 24.58 -18.54 16.51
N PRO A 501 25.89 -18.30 16.67
CA PRO A 501 26.50 -17.03 16.32
C PRO A 501 26.24 -16.60 14.88
N LEU A 502 26.12 -17.55 13.95
CA LEU A 502 25.76 -17.27 12.57
C LEU A 502 24.30 -16.84 12.44
N ASP A 503 23.36 -17.50 13.13
CA ASP A 503 21.94 -17.09 13.12
C ASP A 503 21.76 -15.67 13.67
N ARG A 504 22.52 -15.29 14.71
CA ARG A 504 22.53 -13.91 15.26
C ARG A 504 23.09 -12.91 14.26
N LEU A 505 24.15 -13.28 13.56
CA LEU A 505 24.75 -12.43 12.54
C LEU A 505 23.79 -12.22 11.37
N ASP A 506 23.10 -13.28 10.94
CA ASP A 506 22.08 -13.25 9.88
C ASP A 506 20.90 -12.33 10.28
N LYS A 507 20.44 -12.37 11.53
CA LYS A 507 19.39 -11.46 12.03
C LYS A 507 19.84 -10.00 12.04
N LEU A 508 21.09 -9.73 12.42
CA LEU A 508 21.63 -8.36 12.37
C LEU A 508 21.78 -7.86 10.93
N ILE A 509 22.21 -8.73 10.00
CA ILE A 509 22.23 -8.40 8.57
C ILE A 509 20.81 -8.03 8.11
N HIS A 510 19.82 -8.84 8.48
CA HIS A 510 18.41 -8.61 8.12
C HIS A 510 17.88 -7.27 8.65
N HIS A 511 18.26 -6.88 9.87
CA HIS A 511 17.93 -5.55 10.41
C HIS A 511 18.45 -4.41 9.51
N TYR A 512 19.73 -4.43 9.13
CA TYR A 512 20.28 -3.39 8.26
C TYR A 512 19.75 -3.47 6.82
N GLU A 513 19.41 -4.66 6.32
CA GLU A 513 18.70 -4.81 5.03
C GLU A 513 17.32 -4.14 5.07
N ASN A 514 16.61 -4.25 6.20
CA ASN A 514 15.34 -3.57 6.38
C ASN A 514 15.50 -2.04 6.45
N GLU A 515 16.47 -1.54 7.23
CA GLU A 515 16.80 -0.12 7.32
C GLU A 515 17.17 0.48 5.96
N LEU A 516 18.05 -0.20 5.21
CA LEU A 516 18.46 0.17 3.85
C LEU A 516 17.24 0.33 2.94
N ARG A 517 16.31 -0.62 3.02
CA ARG A 517 15.12 -0.61 2.19
C ARG A 517 14.17 0.52 2.56
N LEU A 518 13.92 0.75 3.85
CA LEU A 518 13.10 1.88 4.31
C LEU A 518 13.69 3.21 3.84
N ALA A 519 15.02 3.39 3.94
CA ALA A 519 15.73 4.56 3.44
C ALA A 519 15.63 4.71 1.90
N SER A 520 15.72 3.61 1.16
CA SER A 520 15.56 3.57 -0.30
C SER A 520 14.14 3.95 -0.74
N ASN A 521 13.10 3.45 -0.08
CA ASN A 521 11.72 3.87 -0.35
C ASN A 521 11.52 5.36 -0.14
N ASP A 522 12.07 5.85 0.97
CA ASP A 522 12.03 7.25 1.37
C ASP A 522 12.69 8.16 0.34
N LEU A 523 13.80 7.71 -0.25
CA LEU A 523 14.49 8.41 -1.33
C LEU A 523 13.71 8.34 -2.65
N LEU A 524 13.21 7.16 -3.01
CA LEU A 524 12.41 6.94 -4.21
C LEU A 524 11.16 7.82 -4.20
N LYS A 525 10.45 7.89 -3.07
CA LYS A 525 9.30 8.76 -2.91
C LYS A 525 9.64 10.23 -3.15
N VAL A 526 10.76 10.73 -2.60
CA VAL A 526 11.22 12.11 -2.85
C VAL A 526 11.36 12.36 -4.36
N TYR A 527 11.95 11.42 -5.09
CA TYR A 527 12.11 11.58 -6.53
C TYR A 527 10.82 11.44 -7.33
N LEU A 528 9.93 10.51 -6.94
CA LEU A 528 8.59 10.37 -7.51
C LEU A 528 7.80 11.69 -7.36
N ASP A 529 7.90 12.32 -6.20
CA ASP A 529 7.22 13.59 -5.90
C ASP A 529 7.90 14.80 -6.57
N SER A 530 9.21 14.72 -6.85
CA SER A 530 10.04 15.81 -7.41
C SER A 530 10.26 15.77 -8.93
N ASN A 531 9.90 14.67 -9.60
CA ASN A 531 10.08 14.43 -11.05
C ASN A 531 11.56 14.34 -11.55
N TYR A 532 12.52 14.01 -10.68
CA TYR A 532 13.95 13.87 -11.06
C TYR A 532 14.38 12.39 -11.18
N LEU A 533 13.89 11.70 -12.21
CA LEU A 533 14.22 10.28 -12.43
C LEU A 533 15.67 10.00 -12.80
N ASP A 534 16.34 10.90 -13.52
CA ASP A 534 17.77 10.73 -13.85
C ASP A 534 18.62 10.60 -12.57
N SER A 535 18.18 11.26 -11.50
CA SER A 535 18.76 11.14 -10.17
C SER A 535 18.38 9.85 -9.44
N VAL A 536 17.23 9.22 -9.73
CA VAL A 536 16.85 7.89 -9.22
C VAL A 536 17.76 6.82 -9.79
N SER A 537 17.89 6.81 -11.12
CA SER A 537 18.72 5.82 -11.81
C SER A 537 20.18 5.99 -11.39
N PHE A 538 20.70 7.22 -11.32
CA PHE A 538 22.04 7.49 -10.79
C PHE A 538 22.20 7.13 -9.30
N ALA A 539 21.26 7.51 -8.42
CA ALA A 539 21.32 7.21 -6.98
C ALA A 539 21.37 5.71 -6.66
N LEU A 540 20.78 4.89 -7.53
CA LEU A 540 20.66 3.45 -7.36
C LEU A 540 21.66 2.65 -8.22
N THR A 541 22.50 3.30 -9.04
CA THR A 541 23.35 2.63 -10.05
C THR A 541 24.50 1.75 -9.54
N GLU A 542 24.82 1.77 -8.24
CA GLU A 542 25.78 0.81 -7.70
C GLU A 542 25.12 -0.56 -7.46
N ARG A 543 24.88 -1.30 -8.54
CA ARG A 543 24.38 -2.69 -8.58
C ARG A 543 23.17 -2.96 -7.69
N LEU A 544 22.00 -2.58 -8.17
CA LEU A 544 20.73 -2.96 -7.55
C LEU A 544 20.65 -4.47 -7.31
N SER A 545 20.36 -4.81 -6.06
CA SER A 545 19.92 -6.13 -5.65
C SER A 545 18.64 -6.54 -6.38
N ILE A 546 18.29 -7.83 -6.31
CA ILE A 546 17.03 -8.33 -6.90
C ILE A 546 15.81 -7.68 -6.25
N GLU A 547 15.86 -7.39 -4.95
CA GLU A 547 14.79 -6.72 -4.22
C GLU A 547 14.60 -5.26 -4.67
N GLU A 548 15.68 -4.50 -4.84
CA GLU A 548 15.58 -3.13 -5.35
C GLU A 548 15.09 -3.11 -6.81
N LYS A 549 15.45 -4.11 -7.62
CA LYS A 549 14.90 -4.26 -8.99
C LYS A 549 13.39 -4.52 -8.97
N LYS A 550 12.90 -5.37 -8.07
CA LYS A 550 11.44 -5.60 -7.88
C LYS A 550 10.71 -4.30 -7.53
N LEU A 551 11.34 -3.46 -6.72
CA LEU A 551 10.78 -2.15 -6.36
C LEU A 551 10.76 -1.17 -7.54
N MET A 552 11.76 -1.21 -8.42
CA MET A 552 11.87 -0.31 -9.57
C MET A 552 10.99 -0.70 -10.77
N VAL A 553 10.78 -1.99 -11.04
CA VAL A 553 9.98 -2.45 -12.19
C VAL A 553 8.60 -1.77 -12.27
N PRO A 554 7.78 -1.72 -11.20
CA PRO A 554 6.47 -1.05 -11.20
C PRO A 554 6.55 0.42 -11.63
N ILE A 555 7.56 1.14 -11.14
CA ILE A 555 7.81 2.56 -11.47
C ILE A 555 8.17 2.70 -12.94
N LEU A 556 9.11 1.87 -13.42
CA LEU A 556 9.68 1.95 -14.75
C LEU A 556 8.69 1.57 -15.85
N ILE A 557 7.68 0.74 -15.56
CA ILE A 557 6.67 0.33 -16.56
C ILE A 557 5.98 1.53 -17.23
N GLN A 558 5.70 2.61 -16.50
CA GLN A 558 5.08 3.82 -17.07
C GLN A 558 6.10 4.85 -17.56
N MET A 559 7.37 4.73 -17.17
CA MET A 559 8.36 5.81 -17.29
C MET A 559 9.53 5.48 -18.22
N ASP A 560 10.08 4.27 -18.12
CA ASP A 560 11.14 3.73 -18.97
C ASP A 560 11.01 2.21 -19.09
N GLN A 561 10.24 1.81 -20.10
CA GLN A 561 9.96 0.41 -20.39
C GLN A 561 11.20 -0.40 -20.77
N SER A 562 12.22 0.25 -21.36
CA SER A 562 13.45 -0.45 -21.75
C SER A 562 14.21 -0.91 -20.51
N SER A 563 14.32 -0.03 -19.51
CA SER A 563 14.91 -0.38 -18.22
C SER A 563 14.05 -1.39 -17.46
N ALA A 564 12.72 -1.27 -17.48
CA ALA A 564 11.81 -2.25 -16.87
C ALA A 564 12.03 -3.67 -17.46
N GLN A 565 12.10 -3.77 -18.79
CA GLN A 565 12.32 -5.04 -19.49
C GLN A 565 13.70 -5.65 -19.18
N ASN A 566 14.73 -4.81 -19.06
CA ASN A 566 16.08 -5.25 -18.68
C ASN A 566 16.07 -5.84 -17.26
N TYR A 567 15.45 -5.15 -16.30
CA TYR A 567 15.37 -5.65 -14.92
C TYR A 567 14.55 -6.93 -14.80
N LEU A 568 13.44 -7.05 -15.52
CA LEU A 568 12.68 -8.31 -15.59
C LEU A 568 13.53 -9.47 -16.14
N SER A 569 14.39 -9.19 -17.13
CA SER A 569 15.27 -10.20 -17.73
C SER A 569 16.40 -10.63 -16.77
N GLU A 570 16.94 -9.70 -15.99
CA GLU A 570 17.90 -10.00 -14.92
C GLU A 570 17.27 -10.81 -13.79
N ILE A 571 16.03 -10.48 -13.38
CA ILE A 571 15.27 -11.25 -12.39
C ILE A 571 15.05 -12.67 -12.90
N LEU A 572 14.61 -12.86 -14.15
CA LEU A 572 14.43 -14.18 -14.75
C LEU A 572 15.73 -15.00 -14.76
N THR A 573 16.86 -14.34 -15.04
CA THR A 573 18.17 -14.99 -14.98
C THR A 573 18.49 -15.45 -13.56
N TYR A 574 18.26 -14.61 -12.55
CA TYR A 574 18.50 -14.96 -11.15
C TYR A 574 17.61 -16.12 -10.67
N ILE A 575 16.32 -16.17 -11.05
CA ILE A 575 15.42 -17.29 -10.75
C ILE A 575 16.07 -18.62 -11.16
N SER A 576 16.64 -18.69 -12.38
CA SER A 576 17.30 -19.90 -12.87
C SER A 576 18.52 -20.32 -12.02
N THR A 577 19.18 -19.39 -11.34
CA THR A 577 20.34 -19.67 -10.48
C THR A 577 19.96 -20.22 -9.11
N ILE A 578 18.81 -19.84 -8.57
CA ILE A 578 18.36 -20.23 -7.22
C ILE A 578 17.32 -21.34 -7.21
N GLN A 579 16.71 -21.68 -8.36
CA GLN A 579 15.60 -22.65 -8.46
C GLN A 579 15.86 -23.97 -7.71
N ALA A 580 17.10 -24.48 -7.75
CA ALA A 580 17.48 -25.75 -7.12
C ALA A 580 17.79 -25.63 -5.62
N SER A 581 18.23 -24.45 -5.15
CA SER A 581 18.68 -24.23 -3.77
C SER A 581 17.66 -23.51 -2.90
N LYS A 582 16.76 -22.71 -3.50
CA LYS A 582 15.75 -21.88 -2.84
C LYS A 582 14.43 -21.87 -3.60
N LEU A 583 13.75 -23.01 -3.65
CA LEU A 583 12.55 -23.21 -4.47
C LEU A 583 11.41 -22.21 -4.15
N GLU A 584 11.20 -21.87 -2.89
CA GLU A 584 10.12 -20.97 -2.46
C GLU A 584 10.38 -19.52 -2.93
N GLU A 585 11.59 -19.00 -2.67
CA GLU A 585 12.04 -17.68 -3.18
C GLU A 585 11.95 -17.61 -4.71
N ALA A 586 12.36 -18.68 -5.41
CA ALA A 586 12.29 -18.75 -6.86
C ALA A 586 10.84 -18.71 -7.40
N ASN A 587 9.90 -19.40 -6.74
CA ASN A 587 8.49 -19.39 -7.11
C ASN A 587 7.84 -18.01 -6.89
N GLU A 588 8.19 -17.32 -5.81
CA GLU A 588 7.71 -15.96 -5.56
C GLU A 588 8.22 -14.97 -6.61
N LEU A 589 9.50 -15.05 -6.97
CA LEU A 589 10.09 -14.24 -8.03
C LEU A 589 9.49 -14.57 -9.40
N GLN A 590 9.17 -15.83 -9.67
CA GLN A 590 8.50 -16.23 -10.90
C GLN A 590 7.11 -15.60 -11.00
N ALA A 591 6.33 -15.62 -9.91
CA ALA A 591 5.02 -14.98 -9.88
C ALA A 591 5.12 -13.45 -10.16
N PHE A 592 6.11 -12.78 -9.55
CA PHE A 592 6.40 -11.37 -9.83
C PHE A 592 6.74 -11.13 -11.31
N TYR A 593 7.67 -11.93 -11.85
CA TYR A 593 8.08 -11.83 -13.26
C TYR A 593 6.90 -12.02 -14.21
N ASP A 594 6.10 -13.07 -14.02
CA ASP A 594 4.96 -13.39 -14.88
C ASP A 594 3.93 -12.26 -14.87
N PHE A 595 3.61 -11.73 -13.68
CA PHE A 595 2.65 -10.64 -13.52
C PHE A 595 3.13 -9.35 -14.20
N TYR A 596 4.34 -8.87 -13.91
CA TYR A 596 4.82 -7.62 -14.50
C TYR A 596 5.19 -7.73 -15.98
N SER A 597 5.53 -8.92 -16.47
CA SER A 597 5.68 -9.19 -17.91
C SER A 597 4.35 -9.08 -18.65
N LEU A 598 3.22 -9.45 -18.02
CA LEU A 598 1.88 -9.21 -18.56
C LEU A 598 1.49 -7.73 -18.53
N LEU A 599 1.80 -7.02 -17.45
CA LEU A 599 1.43 -5.61 -17.31
C LEU A 599 2.20 -4.67 -18.24
N LEU A 600 3.45 -4.99 -18.57
CA LEU A 600 4.31 -4.15 -19.40
C LEU A 600 3.67 -3.79 -20.76
N PRO A 601 3.20 -4.73 -21.61
CA PRO A 601 2.52 -4.39 -22.85
C PRO A 601 1.16 -3.71 -22.63
N ILE A 602 0.39 -4.10 -21.62
CA ILE A 602 -0.90 -3.50 -21.28
C ILE A 602 -0.73 -2.01 -20.95
N SER A 603 0.31 -1.67 -20.20
CA SER A 603 0.60 -0.28 -19.80
C SER A 603 0.81 0.66 -20.98
N ASN A 604 1.24 0.11 -22.13
CA ASN A 604 1.53 0.84 -23.36
C ASN A 604 0.32 0.92 -24.31
N SER A 605 -0.73 0.12 -24.06
CA SER A 605 -1.92 0.14 -24.91
C SER A 605 -2.73 1.42 -24.66
N ALA A 606 -3.37 1.94 -25.72
CA ALA A 606 -4.30 3.05 -25.57
C ALA A 606 -5.47 2.62 -24.67
N GLY A 607 -5.68 3.34 -23.56
CA GLY A 607 -6.68 3.00 -22.54
C GLY A 607 -6.17 2.09 -21.41
N GLY A 608 -5.01 1.43 -21.59
CA GLY A 608 -4.40 0.58 -20.56
C GLY A 608 -5.37 -0.48 -20.04
N PHE A 609 -5.55 -0.53 -18.70
CA PHE A 609 -6.49 -1.46 -18.05
C PHE A 609 -7.96 -1.28 -18.47
N PHE A 610 -8.36 -0.11 -19.00
CA PHE A 610 -9.71 0.09 -19.51
C PHE A 610 -9.93 -0.47 -20.92
N SER A 611 -8.90 -1.05 -21.53
CA SER A 611 -8.97 -1.58 -22.90
C SER A 611 -8.31 -2.95 -23.00
N LEU A 612 -8.43 -3.76 -21.93
CA LEU A 612 -7.96 -5.14 -21.91
C LEU A 612 -8.69 -6.00 -22.94
N THR A 613 -7.94 -6.85 -23.61
CA THR A 613 -8.47 -7.97 -24.39
C THR A 613 -9.06 -9.04 -23.47
N PRO A 614 -10.00 -9.88 -23.97
CA PRO A 614 -10.53 -11.00 -23.19
C PRO A 614 -9.45 -11.98 -22.69
N SER A 615 -8.36 -12.16 -23.44
CA SER A 615 -7.22 -12.98 -23.05
C SER A 615 -6.45 -12.37 -21.88
N GLU A 616 -6.10 -11.07 -21.94
CA GLU A 616 -5.40 -10.38 -20.85
C GLU A 616 -6.25 -10.38 -19.57
N LEU A 617 -7.55 -10.11 -19.68
CA LEU A 617 -8.47 -10.19 -18.55
C LEU A 617 -8.52 -11.59 -17.92
N GLN A 618 -8.47 -12.65 -18.75
CA GLN A 618 -8.44 -14.02 -18.25
C GLN A 618 -7.12 -14.36 -17.56
N GLU A 619 -5.98 -13.87 -18.07
CA GLU A 619 -4.68 -14.06 -17.41
C GLU A 619 -4.63 -13.37 -16.04
N ILE A 620 -5.14 -12.14 -15.93
CA ILE A 620 -5.26 -11.45 -14.63
C ILE A 620 -6.15 -12.25 -13.66
N LYS A 621 -7.29 -12.78 -14.12
CA LYS A 621 -8.16 -13.64 -13.29
C LYS A 621 -7.45 -14.91 -12.84
N ASN A 622 -6.65 -15.54 -13.71
CA ASN A 622 -5.88 -16.71 -13.35
C ASN A 622 -4.87 -16.39 -12.24
N THR A 623 -4.23 -15.21 -12.25
CA THR A 623 -3.34 -14.77 -11.14
C THR A 623 -4.09 -14.63 -9.82
N VAL A 624 -5.33 -14.14 -9.83
CA VAL A 624 -6.20 -14.11 -8.63
C VAL A 624 -6.45 -15.53 -8.11
N ASP A 625 -6.80 -16.46 -8.99
CA ASP A 625 -7.14 -17.84 -8.64
C ASP A 625 -5.95 -18.66 -8.14
N GLN A 626 -4.73 -18.34 -8.60
CA GLN A 626 -3.48 -18.96 -8.13
C GLN A 626 -3.20 -18.67 -6.65
N ARG A 627 -3.80 -17.62 -6.06
CA ARG A 627 -3.59 -17.20 -4.66
C ARG A 627 -2.12 -17.08 -4.27
N ASN A 628 -1.27 -16.74 -5.24
CA ASN A 628 0.12 -16.44 -5.01
C ASN A 628 0.27 -15.01 -4.48
N SER A 629 1.51 -14.59 -4.32
CA SER A 629 1.88 -13.30 -3.76
C SER A 629 1.43 -12.10 -4.64
N MET A 630 1.19 -12.30 -5.95
CA MET A 630 0.64 -11.30 -6.88
C MET A 630 -0.89 -11.22 -6.90
N SER A 631 -1.59 -12.18 -6.30
CA SER A 631 -3.07 -12.25 -6.36
C SER A 631 -3.77 -10.96 -5.91
N GLY A 632 -3.24 -10.26 -4.89
CA GLY A 632 -3.81 -9.01 -4.42
C GLY A 632 -3.67 -7.84 -5.41
N TYR A 633 -2.53 -7.75 -6.11
CA TYR A 633 -2.34 -6.77 -7.20
C TYR A 633 -3.24 -7.09 -8.40
N ALA A 634 -3.44 -8.37 -8.71
CA ALA A 634 -4.38 -8.78 -9.74
C ALA A 634 -5.83 -8.45 -9.36
N SER A 635 -6.23 -8.70 -8.10
CA SER A 635 -7.55 -8.32 -7.59
C SER A 635 -7.79 -6.82 -7.64
N SER A 636 -6.79 -5.98 -7.32
CA SER A 636 -6.93 -4.53 -7.40
C SER A 636 -7.19 -4.04 -8.82
N ILE A 637 -6.59 -4.67 -9.84
CA ILE A 637 -6.89 -4.39 -11.25
C ILE A 637 -8.34 -4.76 -11.58
N ILE A 638 -8.82 -5.93 -11.12
CA ILE A 638 -10.21 -6.36 -11.36
C ILE A 638 -11.22 -5.42 -10.67
N HIS A 639 -10.96 -5.02 -9.43
CA HIS A 639 -11.80 -4.05 -8.70
C HIS A 639 -11.86 -2.72 -9.46
N PHE A 640 -10.70 -2.25 -9.93
CA PHE A 640 -10.59 -1.04 -10.73
C PHE A 640 -11.44 -1.10 -12.01
N ILE A 641 -11.25 -2.12 -12.84
CA ILE A 641 -11.93 -2.25 -14.14
C ILE A 641 -13.46 -2.30 -13.93
N ASN A 642 -13.90 -3.02 -12.91
CA ASN A 642 -15.32 -3.15 -12.61
C ASN A 642 -15.91 -1.91 -11.92
N LYS A 643 -15.09 -0.90 -11.59
CA LYS A 643 -15.47 0.25 -10.74
C LYS A 643 -16.17 -0.19 -9.46
N ASN A 644 -15.79 -1.37 -8.97
CA ASN A 644 -16.40 -2.02 -7.83
C ASN A 644 -15.37 -2.02 -6.70
N HIS A 645 -15.76 -1.50 -5.55
CA HIS A 645 -14.99 -1.63 -4.32
C HIS A 645 -15.69 -2.68 -3.47
N PRO A 646 -15.51 -3.98 -3.77
CA PRO A 646 -16.25 -5.01 -3.08
C PRO A 646 -15.91 -4.98 -1.61
N TYR A 647 -16.81 -5.54 -0.82
CA TYR A 647 -16.57 -5.74 0.58
C TYR A 647 -15.32 -6.64 0.81
N VAL A 648 -14.50 -6.28 1.80
CA VAL A 648 -13.29 -7.02 2.18
C VAL A 648 -13.17 -7.14 3.69
N ASP A 649 -12.92 -8.35 4.19
CA ASP A 649 -12.76 -8.59 5.64
C ASP A 649 -11.33 -8.89 6.06
N ALA A 650 -11.10 -8.67 7.35
CA ALA A 650 -10.05 -9.24 8.17
C ALA A 650 -10.32 -10.71 8.52
N TYR A 651 -9.38 -11.30 9.25
CA TYR A 651 -9.53 -12.63 9.79
C TYR A 651 -10.27 -12.57 11.13
N ASP A 652 -11.08 -13.60 11.39
CA ASP A 652 -11.64 -13.83 12.71
C ASP A 652 -10.55 -14.08 13.76
N PHE A 653 -10.95 -13.95 15.01
CA PHE A 653 -10.03 -14.08 16.16
C PHE A 653 -9.43 -15.49 16.31
N ASP A 654 -10.05 -16.49 15.70
CA ASP A 654 -9.56 -17.87 15.64
C ASP A 654 -8.65 -18.13 14.43
N GLY A 655 -8.33 -17.09 13.65
CA GLY A 655 -7.50 -17.20 12.45
C GLY A 655 -8.25 -17.72 11.22
N THR A 656 -9.57 -17.92 11.32
CA THR A 656 -10.39 -18.28 10.16
C THR A 656 -10.77 -17.04 9.35
N LYS A 657 -10.97 -17.23 8.05
CA LYS A 657 -11.59 -16.20 7.20
C LYS A 657 -12.90 -16.77 6.71
N ILE A 658 -14.02 -16.20 7.15
CA ILE A 658 -15.31 -16.55 6.57
C ILE A 658 -15.31 -15.98 5.16
N ILE A 659 -15.11 -16.85 4.17
CA ILE A 659 -15.37 -16.52 2.78
C ILE A 659 -16.88 -16.54 2.64
N THR A 660 -17.55 -15.45 2.98
CA THR A 660 -18.83 -15.20 2.32
C THR A 660 -18.46 -15.01 0.86
N GLN A 661 -18.87 -15.95 0.00
CA GLN A 661 -19.03 -15.65 -1.41
C GLN A 661 -19.70 -14.28 -1.43
N PRO A 662 -19.12 -13.25 -2.06
CA PRO A 662 -19.83 -11.99 -2.17
C PRO A 662 -21.19 -12.38 -2.73
N ILE A 663 -22.23 -12.26 -1.91
CA ILE A 663 -23.61 -12.28 -2.43
C ILE A 663 -23.47 -11.28 -3.55
N GLN A 664 -23.67 -11.73 -4.80
CA GLN A 664 -23.48 -10.89 -5.98
C GLN A 664 -24.12 -9.54 -5.64
N GLN A 665 -23.30 -8.57 -5.21
CA GLN A 665 -23.83 -7.27 -4.89
C GLN A 665 -24.32 -6.85 -6.24
N GLU A 666 -25.63 -6.59 -6.31
CA GLU A 666 -26.28 -6.05 -7.49
C GLU A 666 -25.27 -5.13 -8.12
N LYS A 667 -24.87 -5.48 -9.36
CA LYS A 667 -23.94 -4.69 -10.16
C LYS A 667 -24.21 -3.25 -9.78
N TRP A 668 -23.26 -2.60 -9.07
CA TRP A 668 -23.27 -1.16 -8.93
C TRP A 668 -23.53 -0.67 -10.33
N VAL A 669 -24.73 -0.12 -10.57
CA VAL A 669 -25.22 0.14 -11.91
C VAL A 669 -24.07 0.88 -12.55
N PRO A 670 -23.33 0.27 -13.50
CA PRO A 670 -22.36 1.02 -14.24
C PRO A 670 -23.18 2.20 -14.73
N LEU A 671 -22.70 3.44 -14.60
CA LEU A 671 -23.18 4.46 -15.51
C LEU A 671 -23.26 3.75 -16.86
N PRO A 672 -24.46 3.58 -17.45
CA PRO A 672 -24.68 2.60 -18.50
C PRO A 672 -23.50 2.73 -19.46
N GLU A 673 -22.83 1.60 -19.73
CA GLU A 673 -21.94 1.56 -20.89
C GLU A 673 -22.76 2.17 -22.03
N GLU A 674 -22.28 3.32 -22.52
CA GLU A 674 -23.01 4.31 -23.31
C GLU A 674 -24.18 5.01 -22.56
N SER A 675 -23.85 5.99 -21.71
CA SER A 675 -24.83 7.01 -21.35
C SER A 675 -25.24 7.73 -22.65
N VAL A 676 -26.49 7.57 -23.04
CA VAL A 676 -27.15 8.35 -24.11
C VAL A 676 -26.69 9.80 -24.00
N SER A 677 -25.93 10.26 -24.97
CA SER A 677 -25.31 11.58 -24.95
C SER A 677 -25.93 12.46 -26.03
N MET A 678 -25.94 13.76 -25.78
CA MET A 678 -26.45 14.77 -26.70
C MET A 678 -25.28 15.64 -27.15
N SER A 679 -25.05 15.71 -28.45
CA SER A 679 -24.10 16.64 -29.07
C SER A 679 -24.83 17.83 -29.65
N VAL A 680 -24.25 19.02 -29.48
CA VAL A 680 -24.78 20.27 -30.05
C VAL A 680 -23.67 20.98 -30.81
N TYR A 681 -23.80 21.15 -32.11
CA TYR A 681 -22.76 21.70 -32.99
C TYR A 681 -23.33 22.63 -34.07
N PRO A 682 -22.64 23.72 -34.44
CA PRO A 682 -21.46 24.27 -33.79
C PRO A 682 -21.80 24.89 -32.43
N ASN A 683 -20.86 24.85 -31.47
CA ASN A 683 -21.04 25.46 -30.17
C ASN A 683 -19.68 25.97 -29.64
N PRO A 684 -19.36 27.28 -29.73
CA PRO A 684 -20.28 28.40 -30.03
C PRO A 684 -20.83 28.45 -31.46
N SER A 685 -21.98 29.13 -31.64
CA SER A 685 -22.64 29.36 -32.94
C SER A 685 -23.13 30.81 -33.08
N THR A 686 -23.51 31.23 -34.30
CA THR A 686 -24.26 32.47 -34.56
C THR A 686 -25.76 32.35 -34.25
N GLY A 687 -26.21 31.22 -33.70
CA GLY A 687 -27.59 30.97 -33.30
C GLY A 687 -28.19 29.69 -33.87
N VAL A 688 -27.58 29.07 -34.89
CA VAL A 688 -28.06 27.82 -35.48
C VAL A 688 -27.27 26.63 -34.93
N PHE A 689 -27.95 25.63 -34.40
CA PHE A 689 -27.34 24.46 -33.78
C PHE A 689 -27.95 23.16 -34.32
N ASP A 690 -27.12 22.20 -34.67
CA ASP A 690 -27.50 20.80 -34.90
C ASP A 690 -27.40 20.04 -33.58
N LEU A 691 -28.51 19.43 -33.19
CA LEU A 691 -28.62 18.57 -32.02
C LEU A 691 -28.69 17.11 -32.47
N ILE A 692 -27.82 16.27 -31.90
CA ILE A 692 -27.71 14.85 -32.23
C ILE A 692 -27.66 14.04 -30.94
N ILE A 693 -28.54 13.05 -30.79
CA ILE A 693 -28.49 12.06 -29.71
C ILE A 693 -27.68 10.85 -30.20
N SER A 694 -26.80 10.32 -29.34
CA SER A 694 -25.95 9.16 -29.67
C SER A 694 -26.75 7.92 -30.05
N GLU A 695 -27.99 7.80 -29.59
CA GLU A 695 -28.87 6.68 -29.89
C GLU A 695 -29.75 6.92 -31.11
N SER A 696 -29.55 6.09 -32.14
CA SER A 696 -30.28 6.23 -33.40
C SER A 696 -31.79 5.98 -33.27
N THR A 697 -32.21 5.20 -32.26
CA THR A 697 -33.62 4.90 -31.93
C THR A 697 -34.28 5.99 -31.08
N ALA A 698 -33.54 7.02 -30.65
CA ALA A 698 -34.06 8.07 -29.78
C ALA A 698 -35.10 8.97 -30.47
N VAL A 699 -36.15 9.32 -29.74
CA VAL A 699 -37.21 10.25 -30.18
C VAL A 699 -37.23 11.48 -29.28
N ILE A 700 -36.95 12.67 -29.83
CA ILE A 700 -36.93 13.93 -29.07
C ILE A 700 -38.34 14.48 -28.80
N ASN A 701 -38.92 14.07 -27.68
CA ASN A 701 -40.26 14.53 -27.27
C ASN A 701 -40.34 16.04 -27.02
N SER A 702 -39.28 16.68 -26.52
CA SER A 702 -39.27 18.13 -26.29
C SER A 702 -37.87 18.71 -26.25
N ILE A 703 -37.73 19.95 -26.70
CA ILE A 703 -36.52 20.76 -26.70
C ILE A 703 -36.87 22.10 -26.04
N LEU A 704 -36.09 22.50 -25.04
CA LEU A 704 -36.34 23.68 -24.22
C LEU A 704 -35.04 24.47 -24.04
N VAL A 705 -35.04 25.77 -24.31
CA VAL A 705 -33.86 26.63 -24.08
C VAL A 705 -34.17 27.63 -22.98
N PHE A 706 -33.28 27.75 -22.00
CA PHE A 706 -33.40 28.67 -20.87
C PHE A 706 -32.21 29.63 -20.83
N ASN A 707 -32.43 30.83 -20.27
CA ASN A 707 -31.32 31.67 -19.81
C ASN A 707 -30.75 31.15 -18.47
N LEU A 708 -29.67 31.79 -17.98
CA LEU A 708 -29.00 31.40 -16.73
C LEU A 708 -29.87 31.64 -15.49
N GLU A 709 -30.86 32.53 -15.55
CA GLU A 709 -31.86 32.73 -14.50
C GLU A 709 -32.99 31.70 -14.51
N GLY A 710 -33.00 30.75 -15.46
CA GLY A 710 -34.00 29.69 -15.56
C GLY A 710 -35.31 30.08 -16.26
N ARG A 711 -35.36 31.23 -16.94
CA ARG A 711 -36.50 31.64 -17.79
C ARG A 711 -36.44 30.90 -19.12
N LEU A 712 -37.55 30.29 -19.52
CA LEU A 712 -37.72 29.65 -20.83
C LEU A 712 -37.74 30.69 -21.95
N LEU A 713 -36.95 30.46 -23.00
CA LEU A 713 -36.79 31.34 -24.16
C LEU A 713 -37.22 30.69 -25.48
N TYR A 714 -37.09 29.36 -25.60
CA TYR A 714 -37.47 28.62 -26.80
C TYR A 714 -37.98 27.23 -26.44
N GLU A 715 -38.97 26.74 -27.19
CA GLU A 715 -39.55 25.39 -27.05
C GLU A 715 -39.88 24.80 -28.42
N SER A 716 -39.51 23.54 -28.65
CA SER A 716 -39.89 22.77 -29.84
C SER A 716 -39.94 21.27 -29.55
N GLN A 717 -40.31 20.45 -30.55
CA GLN A 717 -40.37 18.99 -30.46
C GLN A 717 -39.83 18.37 -31.77
N SER A 718 -39.27 17.15 -31.74
CA SER A 718 -38.81 16.46 -32.94
C SER A 718 -38.92 14.94 -32.82
N ALA A 719 -39.58 14.27 -33.76
CA ALA A 719 -39.75 12.81 -33.71
C ALA A 719 -38.51 12.02 -34.19
N THR A 720 -37.32 12.61 -34.12
CA THR A 720 -36.06 12.10 -34.67
C THR A 720 -34.95 12.21 -33.63
N SER A 721 -33.89 11.42 -33.79
CA SER A 721 -32.68 11.46 -32.95
C SER A 721 -31.73 12.63 -33.29
N SER A 722 -32.03 13.38 -34.35
CA SER A 722 -31.31 14.62 -34.71
C SER A 722 -32.26 15.71 -35.21
N VAL A 723 -31.92 16.96 -34.92
CA VAL A 723 -32.73 18.14 -35.26
C VAL A 723 -31.88 19.41 -35.27
N THR A 724 -32.12 20.29 -36.23
CA THR A 724 -31.52 21.63 -36.25
C THR A 724 -32.46 22.61 -35.53
N ILE A 725 -31.94 23.39 -34.60
CA ILE A 725 -32.63 24.48 -33.92
C ILE A 725 -32.04 25.83 -34.34
N ASP A 726 -32.90 26.79 -34.64
CA ASP A 726 -32.50 28.16 -34.96
C ASP A 726 -32.88 29.10 -33.82
N LEU A 727 -31.87 29.58 -33.13
CA LEU A 727 -31.91 30.52 -32.00
C LEU A 727 -31.21 31.83 -32.37
N SER A 728 -31.13 32.15 -33.67
CA SER A 728 -30.51 33.39 -34.14
C SER A 728 -31.15 34.63 -33.54
N ASP A 729 -32.41 34.58 -33.11
CA ASP A 729 -33.06 35.74 -32.49
C ASP A 729 -32.66 35.99 -31.03
N LEU A 730 -31.86 35.11 -30.41
CA LEU A 730 -31.34 35.32 -29.06
C LEU A 730 -30.09 36.22 -29.06
N ASP A 731 -29.94 37.00 -27.99
CA ASP A 731 -28.76 37.84 -27.75
C ASP A 731 -27.48 37.00 -27.60
N HIS A 732 -26.31 37.67 -27.71
CA HIS A 732 -25.04 37.03 -27.39
C HIS A 732 -25.02 36.59 -25.92
N GLY A 733 -24.78 35.30 -25.66
CA GLY A 733 -24.81 34.78 -24.31
C GLY A 733 -24.73 33.27 -24.18
N ILE A 734 -24.76 32.81 -22.93
CA ILE A 734 -24.79 31.39 -22.55
C ILE A 734 -26.21 31.00 -22.21
N TYR A 735 -26.68 29.89 -22.79
CA TYR A 735 -28.01 29.34 -22.59
C TYR A 735 -27.95 27.85 -22.21
N LEU A 736 -29.04 27.36 -21.62
CA LEU A 736 -29.20 25.96 -21.22
C LEU A 736 -30.24 25.28 -22.13
N LEU A 737 -29.81 24.28 -22.89
CA LEU A 737 -30.66 23.48 -23.78
C LEU A 737 -31.04 22.17 -23.11
N LYS A 738 -32.30 22.00 -22.69
CA LYS A 738 -32.82 20.75 -22.16
C LYS A 738 -33.61 20.00 -23.21
N ILE A 739 -33.43 18.69 -23.29
CA ILE A 739 -34.30 17.83 -24.08
C ILE A 739 -34.91 16.71 -23.23
N LYS A 740 -36.10 16.28 -23.63
CA LYS A 740 -36.69 15.01 -23.21
C LYS A 740 -36.71 14.09 -24.42
N THR A 741 -36.18 12.89 -24.26
CA THR A 741 -36.14 11.88 -25.31
C THR A 741 -36.72 10.57 -24.80
N LEU A 742 -37.32 9.77 -25.69
CA LEU A 742 -37.69 8.39 -25.42
C LEU A 742 -36.69 7.46 -26.12
N ILE A 743 -36.19 6.47 -25.40
CA ILE A 743 -35.35 5.38 -25.93
C ILE A 743 -35.91 4.08 -25.36
N ASP A 744 -36.34 3.17 -26.23
CA ASP A 744 -36.97 1.91 -25.85
C ASP A 744 -38.04 2.08 -24.75
N GLU A 745 -38.95 3.04 -24.97
CA GLU A 745 -40.05 3.43 -24.07
C GLU A 745 -39.64 4.06 -22.72
N THR A 746 -38.34 4.28 -22.49
CA THR A 746 -37.82 4.94 -21.29
C THR A 746 -37.60 6.43 -21.55
N GLU A 747 -38.17 7.30 -20.71
CA GLU A 747 -37.93 8.76 -20.78
C GLU A 747 -36.56 9.11 -20.20
N ILE A 748 -35.73 9.74 -21.02
CA ILE A 748 -34.41 10.25 -20.64
C ILE A 748 -34.39 11.76 -20.83
N ARG A 749 -33.72 12.47 -19.92
CA ARG A 749 -33.59 13.94 -19.98
C ARG A 749 -32.13 14.32 -20.11
N LEU A 750 -31.80 15.00 -21.20
CA LEU A 750 -30.45 15.47 -21.47
C LEU A 750 -30.42 17.00 -21.39
N THR A 751 -29.27 17.57 -21.08
CA THR A 751 -29.11 19.03 -21.11
C THR A 751 -27.70 19.39 -21.50
N GLU A 752 -27.56 20.41 -22.34
CA GLU A 752 -26.28 20.98 -22.75
C GLU A 752 -26.23 22.49 -22.57
N ARG A 753 -25.00 23.01 -22.45
CA ARG A 753 -24.74 24.45 -22.51
C ARG A 753 -24.53 24.83 -23.97
N ILE A 754 -25.28 25.82 -24.47
CA ILE A 754 -25.08 26.38 -25.80
C ILE A 754 -24.64 27.85 -25.71
N ILE A 755 -23.78 28.27 -26.63
CA ILE A 755 -23.22 29.63 -26.67
C ILE A 755 -23.61 30.29 -27.99
N VAL A 756 -24.36 31.39 -27.91
CA VAL A 756 -24.67 32.26 -29.05
C VAL A 756 -23.64 33.39 -29.06
N SER A 757 -22.88 33.49 -30.15
CA SER A 757 -21.63 34.27 -30.25
C SER A 757 -21.65 35.28 -31.41
N LYS A 758 -22.83 35.82 -31.73
CA LYS A 758 -23.02 36.82 -32.79
C LYS A 758 -22.09 38.02 -32.68
#